data_AF-A0A3M1VAU4-F1
#
_entry.id   AF-A0A3M1VAU4-F1
#
_cell.length_a   1.000
_cell.length_b   1.000
_cell.length_c   1.000
_cell.angle_alpha   90.00
_cell.angle_beta   90.00
_cell.angle_gamma   90.00
#
_symmetry.space_group_name_H-M   'P 1'
#
loop_
_entity.id
_entity.type
_entity.pdbx_description
1 polymer ?
#
loop_
_entity_poly.entity_id
_entity_poly.type
_entity_poly.pdbx_seq_one_letter_code
_entity_poly.pdbx_strand_id
1 'polypeptide(L)'
;MPEGRGGTNRRNVGPPSSRALPLGAGGGTIIASTTGHLPAIVLGWTIAGSWGADPRVRRIEGSVPLPSHESARKDVSMSSDNCTHEVRAFARGGRPWCGVGGSSASANRRDGRRTLGMGACRRRLVAAMLAVAWLGPASGFAQEPAAADPEAPEQPLGQFVTIEGSLDETTYARVVNTGLDLLHRAAQQDRPAVLVLEIHRGASKFGQVIDLAKELTSERFAGLKTVAWIPPADDGKPLRGYNVVLALACREIVMHPDAAMGDVGLGRTLDPDELNAVVRIAEKRHNPLVTPALVYALCDPQSVLLRVRLRRREGDRDITETRIITEKELKRLRENQIAIEAVETIKEAGVPGILQGRSAREWHVLASATATSRREVAALFNLPREALREGHLTAEHPKAVLIRIDGVIDPVTAGFVERELRRAVNAGMNLVIVQIDSPGGELFSSLTIARALADLEQHKIRTVAYVPERALSGGAIVALGCDEIYMHPDAKLGDAAPISLQPGGQFERAPEKILSVLREELRQLGERKNRPPSLLMAMADKDLPVYRVRDKKTGRVTYLSDLEIAEEPERWERGPLVPETRPENLLTVNGVRAHELQLAEPPVDGWEALMTRLGLPAETRLVPRTRSWVDTLVWYLNHPAVTFLLILGGILCLYLEAFTATGLFAIGAAVCFSLFFWSRFLGGTAGWLEVVLLVLGLTCLALEVFVIPGFGIFGISGILLCLASLVLASQTFVIPHTDAELHQMVYSVGTVLGAFLTLIAVASFLGAYLPKAPLLRRLVLTPYPQHDDREPHLDPRVVKGLLNDEPYAHLLHQEGRAVTDLRPAGKALIGGELVHVISNGQFVPAQTRVEVIDVRGNEVIVRPVEEAGRQV
;
A
#
# COMPACT_ATOMS: atom_id res chain seq x y z
N MET A 1 -32.44 56.23 35.81
CA MET A 1 -32.44 55.56 37.14
C MET A 1 -33.09 54.20 37.00
N PRO A 2 -32.75 53.21 37.83
CA PRO A 2 -31.54 53.07 38.65
C PRO A 2 -30.64 51.92 38.11
N GLU A 3 -29.48 51.54 38.62
CA GLU A 3 -28.30 52.14 39.29
C GLU A 3 -27.18 51.07 39.18
N GLY A 4 -25.88 51.34 39.21
CA GLY A 4 -25.11 52.59 39.29
C GLY A 4 -23.64 52.27 39.68
N ARG A 5 -22.74 53.26 39.57
CA ARG A 5 -21.31 53.24 40.01
C ARG A 5 -20.40 52.27 39.19
N GLY A 6 -19.14 52.59 38.85
CA GLY A 6 -18.33 53.80 39.06
C GLY A 6 -16.98 53.48 39.70
N GLY A 7 -15.86 53.97 39.16
CA GLY A 7 -14.53 53.79 39.77
C GLY A 7 -13.35 53.78 38.81
N THR A 8 -12.74 54.93 38.60
CA THR A 8 -11.46 55.11 37.91
C THR A 8 -10.28 54.44 38.62
N ASN A 9 -9.22 54.07 37.88
CA ASN A 9 -7.90 54.66 38.20
C ASN A 9 -6.95 54.76 36.99
N ARG A 10 -5.92 55.61 37.13
CA ARG A 10 -4.90 55.94 36.12
C ARG A 10 -3.58 55.20 36.35
N ARG A 11 -2.79 55.06 35.27
CA ARG A 11 -1.35 55.43 35.12
C ARG A 11 -0.64 54.47 34.15
N ASN A 12 0.46 54.82 33.46
CA ASN A 12 0.87 56.07 32.81
C ASN A 12 2.16 55.74 32.01
N VAL A 13 2.37 56.35 30.83
CA VAL A 13 3.69 56.69 30.21
C VAL A 13 4.85 55.67 30.24
N GLY A 14 5.41 55.37 29.05
CA GLY A 14 6.88 55.28 28.92
C GLY A 14 7.45 54.31 27.87
N PRO A 15 8.17 54.80 26.84
CA PRO A 15 8.92 53.99 25.85
C PRO A 15 10.42 54.43 25.81
N PRO A 16 11.21 54.33 24.70
CA PRO A 16 11.48 53.22 23.76
C PRO A 16 13.01 52.94 23.58
N SER A 17 13.33 52.03 22.65
CA SER A 17 14.54 52.08 21.79
C SER A 17 15.90 51.67 22.43
N SER A 18 17.03 51.45 21.72
CA SER A 18 17.39 51.51 20.29
C SER A 18 18.68 50.68 20.00
N ARG A 19 19.09 50.59 18.71
CA ARG A 19 20.44 50.20 18.19
C ARG A 19 20.85 48.72 18.29
N ALA A 20 21.83 48.20 17.53
CA ALA A 20 22.30 48.51 16.16
C ALA A 20 23.27 47.41 15.66
N LEU A 21 23.44 47.32 14.33
CA LEU A 21 24.53 46.64 13.61
C LEU A 21 25.92 47.31 13.91
N PRO A 22 27.11 46.73 13.61
CA PRO A 22 27.38 45.93 12.38
C PRO A 22 28.49 44.84 12.37
N LEU A 23 28.60 44.16 11.21
CA LEU A 23 29.80 43.67 10.48
C LEU A 23 30.94 42.91 11.21
N GLY A 24 31.30 41.76 10.66
CA GLY A 24 32.60 41.10 10.86
C GLY A 24 32.76 39.88 9.95
N ALA A 25 33.88 39.76 9.22
CA ALA A 25 34.16 38.65 8.30
C ALA A 25 35.44 37.89 8.72
N GLY A 26 35.49 36.59 8.43
CA GLY A 26 36.67 35.75 8.66
C GLY A 26 36.40 34.29 8.29
N GLY A 27 37.26 33.70 7.45
CA GLY A 27 37.19 32.28 7.07
C GLY A 27 38.03 31.39 7.98
N GLY A 28 37.80 30.07 7.93
CA GLY A 28 38.60 29.10 8.67
C GLY A 28 38.34 27.66 8.24
N THR A 29 39.22 27.12 7.39
CA THR A 29 39.23 25.68 7.06
C THR A 29 39.91 24.92 8.20
N ILE A 30 39.19 24.03 8.88
CA ILE A 30 39.78 23.09 9.85
C ILE A 30 39.26 21.68 9.58
N ILE A 31 40.18 20.72 9.54
CA ILE A 31 39.92 19.29 9.42
C ILE A 31 39.57 18.75 10.81
N ALA A 32 38.47 18.02 10.96
CA ALA A 32 38.06 17.38 12.20
C ALA A 32 37.92 15.86 12.01
N SER A 33 38.69 15.10 12.78
CA SER A 33 38.69 13.62 12.76
C SER A 33 37.53 13.04 13.58
N THR A 34 36.77 12.12 13.01
CA THR A 34 35.68 11.41 13.69
C THR A 34 36.16 10.21 14.51
N THR A 35 36.53 10.44 15.77
CA THR A 35 36.57 9.41 16.81
C THR A 35 35.23 9.37 17.54
N GLY A 36 34.56 8.22 17.57
CA GLY A 36 33.19 8.10 18.08
C GLY A 36 33.06 7.89 19.59
N HIS A 37 31.89 8.20 20.14
CA HIS A 37 31.46 7.80 21.48
C HIS A 37 30.05 7.20 21.44
N LEU A 38 29.87 6.07 22.13
CA LEU A 38 28.58 5.47 22.45
C LEU A 38 28.10 5.99 23.81
N PRO A 39 26.80 6.28 24.01
CA PRO A 39 26.24 6.55 25.33
C PRO A 39 26.03 5.23 26.11
N ALA A 40 26.33 5.25 27.41
CA ALA A 40 26.10 4.11 28.30
C ALA A 40 24.65 4.09 28.84
N ILE A 41 24.07 2.90 28.97
CA ILE A 41 22.78 2.68 29.64
C ILE A 41 23.03 2.20 31.06
N VAL A 42 22.43 2.86 32.05
CA VAL A 42 22.49 2.46 33.47
C VAL A 42 21.24 1.65 33.82
N LEU A 43 21.46 0.43 34.31
CA LEU A 43 20.41 -0.45 34.83
C LEU A 43 20.48 -0.49 36.36
N GLY A 44 19.38 -0.13 37.02
CA GLY A 44 19.22 -0.25 38.47
C GLY A 44 18.10 -1.25 38.80
N TRP A 45 18.40 -2.23 39.65
CA TRP A 45 17.45 -3.21 40.18
C TRP A 45 17.31 -3.06 41.69
N THR A 46 16.08 -3.08 42.21
CA THR A 46 15.80 -3.20 43.65
C THR A 46 14.52 -4.00 43.87
N ILE A 47 14.51 -4.94 44.82
CA ILE A 47 13.37 -5.85 45.07
C ILE A 47 13.04 -5.92 46.58
N ALA A 48 11.80 -5.53 46.92
CA ALA A 48 10.95 -5.92 48.06
C ALA A 48 9.59 -5.20 47.83
N GLY A 49 8.39 -5.73 48.05
CA GLY A 49 7.90 -6.66 49.06
C GLY A 49 7.26 -5.84 50.21
N SER A 50 6.03 -6.03 50.69
CA SER A 50 4.90 -6.93 50.37
C SER A 50 3.74 -6.62 51.36
N TRP A 51 2.52 -7.19 51.19
CA TRP A 51 1.33 -7.12 52.10
C TRP A 51 0.50 -5.81 52.17
N GLY A 52 -0.85 -5.93 52.22
CA GLY A 52 -1.69 -4.99 53.00
C GLY A 52 -3.06 -4.49 52.45
N ALA A 53 -4.12 -5.31 52.57
CA ALA A 53 -5.55 -4.92 52.77
C ALA A 53 -6.36 -4.02 51.78
N ASP A 54 -7.48 -4.57 51.30
CA ASP A 54 -8.73 -3.86 50.90
C ASP A 54 -9.63 -3.68 52.16
N PRO A 55 -10.36 -2.55 52.33
CA PRO A 55 -11.81 -2.62 52.11
C PRO A 55 -12.47 -1.32 51.55
N ARG A 56 -13.10 -1.46 50.37
CA ARG A 56 -14.46 -0.97 50.00
C ARG A 56 -14.89 0.50 50.29
N VAL A 57 -15.48 1.16 49.29
CA VAL A 57 -16.87 1.73 49.37
C VAL A 57 -17.44 2.14 47.99
N ARG A 58 -18.77 2.20 47.89
CA ARG A 58 -19.60 2.36 46.67
C ARG A 58 -19.79 3.82 46.23
N ARG A 59 -20.02 4.06 44.92
CA ARG A 59 -21.32 4.43 44.26
C ARG A 59 -21.09 4.54 42.72
N ILE A 60 -21.94 4.01 41.82
CA ILE A 60 -23.33 4.40 41.43
C ILE A 60 -23.34 5.78 40.73
N GLU A 61 -23.90 6.03 39.53
CA GLU A 61 -24.81 5.32 38.58
C GLU A 61 -24.27 5.49 37.11
N GLY A 62 -24.59 4.70 36.07
CA GLY A 62 -25.86 4.62 35.29
C GLY A 62 -25.74 5.41 33.96
N SER A 63 -26.21 5.02 32.75
CA SER A 63 -27.03 3.89 32.24
C SER A 63 -26.89 3.78 30.68
N VAL A 64 -26.56 2.64 30.03
CA VAL A 64 -27.43 1.47 29.67
C VAL A 64 -28.55 1.81 28.64
N PRO A 65 -28.83 1.00 27.56
CA PRO A 65 -28.06 -0.08 26.89
C PRO A 65 -28.21 -0.18 25.33
N LEU A 66 -27.69 -1.29 24.75
CA LEU A 66 -28.12 -1.88 23.46
C LEU A 66 -29.26 -2.90 23.66
N PRO A 67 -30.12 -3.18 22.66
CA PRO A 67 -31.15 -4.23 22.74
C PRO A 67 -30.65 -5.62 22.32
N SER A 68 -31.29 -6.68 22.85
CA SER A 68 -30.97 -8.09 22.58
C SER A 68 -32.11 -8.84 21.87
N HIS A 69 -31.79 -10.02 21.30
CA HIS A 69 -32.80 -10.97 20.82
C HIS A 69 -33.69 -11.50 21.96
N GLU A 70 -35.00 -11.64 21.71
CA GLU A 70 -35.75 -12.85 22.11
C GLU A 70 -36.98 -13.08 21.22
N SER A 71 -37.65 -14.22 21.39
CA SER A 71 -38.65 -14.76 20.44
C SER A 71 -40.09 -14.38 20.73
N ALA A 72 -40.92 -14.29 19.68
CA ALA A 72 -42.38 -14.35 19.80
C ALA A 72 -42.97 -15.31 18.76
N ARG A 73 -43.72 -16.34 19.22
CA ARG A 73 -44.57 -17.15 18.34
C ARG A 73 -45.85 -16.40 17.99
N LYS A 74 -46.36 -16.58 16.78
CA LYS A 74 -47.81 -16.52 16.48
C LYS A 74 -48.17 -17.56 15.44
N ASP A 75 -48.93 -18.55 15.86
CA ASP A 75 -49.61 -19.50 14.98
C ASP A 75 -50.80 -18.80 14.30
N VAL A 76 -51.00 -19.06 13.00
CA VAL A 76 -52.27 -18.82 12.31
C VAL A 76 -52.59 -20.09 11.51
N SER A 77 -53.83 -20.55 11.64
CA SER A 77 -54.26 -21.90 11.25
C SER A 77 -54.44 -22.09 9.75
N MET A 78 -54.08 -23.28 9.27
CA MET A 78 -54.59 -23.82 8.01
C MET A 78 -56.09 -24.12 8.12
N SER A 79 -56.82 -23.97 7.01
CA SER A 79 -58.09 -24.66 6.76
C SER A 79 -58.05 -25.27 5.38
N SER A 80 -58.23 -26.59 5.27
CA SER A 80 -58.54 -27.24 3.99
C SER A 80 -60.01 -27.02 3.63
N ASP A 81 -60.35 -27.14 2.34
CA ASP A 81 -61.16 -28.28 1.87
C ASP A 81 -61.41 -28.25 0.34
N ASN A 82 -61.47 -29.46 -0.24
CA ASN A 82 -62.19 -29.89 -1.46
C ASN A 82 -62.27 -28.95 -2.69
N CYS A 83 -61.87 -29.39 -3.90
CA CYS A 83 -62.61 -30.42 -4.64
C CYS A 83 -61.78 -31.16 -5.73
N THR A 84 -62.38 -32.16 -6.38
CA THR A 84 -61.72 -33.15 -7.26
C THR A 84 -62.37 -33.29 -8.66
N HIS A 85 -61.66 -33.99 -9.58
CA HIS A 85 -62.06 -34.36 -10.96
C HIS A 85 -62.08 -33.17 -11.96
N GLU A 86 -61.77 -33.33 -13.26
CA GLU A 86 -62.14 -34.43 -14.19
C GLU A 86 -61.01 -34.88 -15.17
N VAL A 87 -61.35 -35.65 -16.22
CA VAL A 87 -60.41 -36.42 -17.07
C VAL A 87 -60.78 -36.36 -18.56
N ARG A 88 -59.81 -36.03 -19.44
CA ARG A 88 -59.63 -36.48 -20.87
C ARG A 88 -58.55 -35.60 -21.57
N ALA A 89 -58.03 -35.90 -22.78
CA ALA A 89 -57.49 -37.14 -23.37
C ALA A 89 -56.91 -36.82 -24.78
N PHE A 90 -56.06 -37.72 -25.34
CA PHE A 90 -55.48 -37.74 -26.70
C PHE A 90 -54.44 -36.64 -27.09
N ALA A 91 -53.46 -36.88 -27.99
CA ALA A 91 -52.72 -38.12 -28.36
C ALA A 91 -51.55 -37.82 -29.35
N ARG A 92 -50.56 -38.74 -29.41
CA ARG A 92 -49.46 -38.87 -30.42
C ARG A 92 -48.40 -37.74 -30.37
N GLY A 93 -47.10 -37.96 -30.56
CA GLY A 93 -46.26 -39.17 -30.77
C GLY A 93 -44.88 -38.71 -31.33
N GLY A 94 -43.71 -39.34 -31.14
CA GLY A 94 -43.33 -40.57 -30.43
C GLY A 94 -41.81 -40.60 -30.16
N ARG A 95 -41.27 -41.73 -29.68
CA ARG A 95 -39.82 -41.97 -29.38
C ARG A 95 -39.22 -43.00 -30.39
N PRO A 96 -37.99 -43.56 -30.28
CA PRO A 96 -36.91 -43.37 -29.30
C PRO A 96 -35.44 -43.38 -29.83
N TRP A 97 -34.50 -43.20 -28.89
CA TRP A 97 -33.19 -43.86 -28.72
C TRP A 97 -32.35 -44.37 -29.91
N CYS A 98 -31.04 -44.09 -29.86
CA CYS A 98 -30.03 -45.12 -29.54
C CYS A 98 -28.71 -44.49 -29.06
N GLY A 99 -27.82 -45.28 -28.43
CA GLY A 99 -26.52 -44.79 -27.95
C GLY A 99 -25.50 -45.90 -27.65
N VAL A 100 -24.27 -45.69 -28.14
CA VAL A 100 -23.00 -46.43 -27.93
C VAL A 100 -21.89 -45.39 -28.22
N GLY A 101 -20.72 -45.28 -27.58
CA GLY A 101 -20.02 -46.14 -26.61
C GLY A 101 -18.62 -46.52 -27.14
N GLY A 102 -17.56 -46.43 -26.33
CA GLY A 102 -16.24 -47.00 -26.70
C GLY A 102 -15.04 -46.05 -26.86
N SER A 103 -14.46 -45.63 -25.72
CA SER A 103 -13.03 -45.77 -25.39
C SER A 103 -11.89 -45.59 -26.44
N SER A 104 -10.98 -44.65 -26.09
CA SER A 104 -9.51 -44.87 -25.90
C SER A 104 -8.48 -44.70 -27.03
N ALA A 105 -7.21 -44.62 -26.57
CA ALA A 105 -5.93 -44.91 -27.24
C ALA A 105 -5.17 -43.81 -28.02
N SER A 106 -4.28 -43.14 -27.27
CA SER A 106 -2.84 -42.92 -27.59
C SER A 106 -2.36 -42.12 -28.83
N ALA A 107 -1.48 -41.14 -28.56
CA ALA A 107 -0.15 -40.89 -29.13
C ALA A 107 0.17 -41.31 -30.60
N ASN A 108 0.97 -40.57 -31.38
CA ASN A 108 2.33 -40.14 -31.01
C ASN A 108 2.97 -39.20 -32.07
N ARG A 109 3.85 -38.28 -31.64
CA ARG A 109 5.06 -37.73 -32.33
C ARG A 109 5.06 -37.31 -33.82
N ARG A 110 5.50 -36.04 -33.98
CA ARG A 110 6.66 -35.53 -34.78
C ARG A 110 6.52 -35.11 -36.26
N ASP A 111 7.10 -33.93 -36.49
CA ASP A 111 8.06 -33.53 -37.54
C ASP A 111 7.85 -33.95 -39.00
N GLY A 112 7.68 -32.95 -39.88
CA GLY A 112 7.76 -33.10 -41.34
C GLY A 112 7.83 -31.75 -42.08
N ARG A 113 9.04 -31.18 -42.23
CA ARG A 113 9.26 -29.95 -43.04
C ARG A 113 9.24 -30.24 -44.55
N ARG A 114 9.05 -29.15 -45.33
CA ARG A 114 9.23 -28.97 -46.79
C ARG A 114 7.92 -29.12 -47.60
N THR A 115 7.35 -28.13 -48.30
CA THR A 115 7.81 -27.02 -49.21
C THR A 115 7.94 -27.41 -50.68
N LEU A 116 7.31 -26.60 -51.55
CA LEU A 116 7.30 -26.65 -53.04
C LEU A 116 6.48 -27.82 -53.63
N GLY A 117 5.74 -27.65 -54.74
CA GLY A 117 5.54 -26.45 -55.57
C GLY A 117 4.45 -26.60 -56.64
N MET A 118 4.38 -25.63 -57.56
CA MET A 118 3.41 -25.50 -58.67
C MET A 118 3.42 -26.69 -59.66
N GLY A 119 2.38 -26.98 -60.46
CA GLY A 119 1.03 -26.41 -60.53
C GLY A 119 0.29 -26.65 -61.87
N ALA A 120 -1.06 -26.55 -61.84
CA ALA A 120 -2.01 -26.22 -62.92
C ALA A 120 -2.00 -26.91 -64.33
N CYS A 121 -3.12 -27.57 -64.68
CA CYS A 121 -3.77 -27.47 -66.02
C CYS A 121 -5.25 -27.94 -65.91
N ARG A 122 -6.37 -27.20 -66.13
CA ARG A 122 -6.88 -26.20 -67.12
C ARG A 122 -7.60 -26.80 -68.37
N ARG A 123 -8.92 -26.60 -68.46
CA ARG A 123 -9.88 -26.68 -69.63
C ARG A 123 -11.32 -26.55 -69.07
N ARG A 124 -12.34 -25.85 -69.60
CA ARG A 124 -12.61 -24.88 -70.72
C ARG A 124 -13.42 -23.70 -70.11
N LEU A 125 -13.58 -22.46 -70.61
CA LEU A 125 -13.21 -21.73 -71.84
C LEU A 125 -14.14 -21.85 -73.08
N VAL A 126 -15.12 -20.93 -73.27
CA VAL A 126 -15.50 -20.21 -74.52
C VAL A 126 -16.61 -19.14 -74.27
N ALA A 127 -16.60 -18.09 -75.12
CA ALA A 127 -17.44 -16.89 -75.28
C ALA A 127 -19.00 -17.03 -75.27
N ALA A 128 -19.82 -15.96 -75.27
CA ALA A 128 -19.72 -14.54 -74.83
C ALA A 128 -21.07 -13.80 -74.99
N MET A 129 -21.19 -12.58 -74.47
CA MET A 129 -22.23 -11.55 -74.73
C MET A 129 -23.71 -11.94 -74.51
N LEU A 130 -24.28 -11.47 -73.39
CA LEU A 130 -25.52 -10.68 -73.38
C LEU A 130 -25.62 -9.88 -72.07
N ALA A 131 -26.57 -8.95 -72.01
CA ALA A 131 -26.88 -8.17 -70.80
C ALA A 131 -27.81 -8.94 -69.84
N VAL A 132 -28.29 -8.23 -68.80
CA VAL A 132 -29.14 -8.67 -67.69
C VAL A 132 -28.38 -9.13 -66.44
N ALA A 133 -28.81 -8.50 -65.35
CA ALA A 133 -28.36 -8.57 -63.97
C ALA A 133 -28.44 -9.96 -63.29
N TRP A 134 -28.07 -9.97 -61.99
CA TRP A 134 -28.13 -11.07 -61.02
C TRP A 134 -27.05 -12.16 -61.13
N LEU A 135 -25.92 -11.91 -60.45
CA LEU A 135 -25.54 -12.68 -59.24
C LEU A 135 -24.35 -11.97 -58.55
N GLY A 136 -24.54 -11.54 -57.29
CA GLY A 136 -23.53 -10.82 -56.51
C GLY A 136 -22.66 -11.77 -55.66
N PRO A 137 -21.34 -11.53 -55.52
CA PRO A 137 -20.47 -12.32 -54.66
C PRO A 137 -20.57 -11.92 -53.18
N ALA A 138 -20.17 -12.87 -52.31
CA ALA A 138 -20.17 -12.82 -50.86
C ALA A 138 -19.91 -11.44 -50.20
N SER A 139 -20.79 -11.08 -49.26
CA SER A 139 -20.66 -9.92 -48.38
C SER A 139 -19.54 -10.12 -47.35
N GLY A 140 -18.30 -9.92 -47.77
CA GLY A 140 -17.26 -9.47 -46.85
C GLY A 140 -17.66 -8.08 -46.34
N PHE A 141 -17.71 -7.88 -45.03
CA PHE A 141 -17.95 -6.57 -44.43
C PHE A 141 -16.71 -5.68 -44.63
N ALA A 142 -16.59 -5.11 -45.84
CA ALA A 142 -15.77 -3.95 -46.08
C ALA A 142 -16.39 -2.80 -45.27
N GLN A 143 -15.81 -2.56 -44.10
CA GLN A 143 -16.19 -1.46 -43.24
C GLN A 143 -15.86 -0.17 -44.00
N GLU A 144 -16.89 0.60 -44.37
CA GLU A 144 -16.70 1.90 -45.02
C GLU A 144 -15.75 2.73 -44.15
N PRO A 145 -14.77 3.45 -44.75
CA PRO A 145 -13.95 4.38 -43.99
C PRO A 145 -14.91 5.42 -43.41
N ALA A 146 -15.04 5.42 -42.08
CA ALA A 146 -15.87 6.40 -41.39
C ALA A 146 -15.44 7.78 -41.88
N ALA A 147 -16.41 8.58 -42.34
CA ALA A 147 -16.14 9.94 -42.79
C ALA A 147 -15.35 10.64 -41.69
N ALA A 148 -14.21 11.23 -42.03
CA ALA A 148 -13.35 11.90 -41.05
C ALA A 148 -14.20 12.93 -40.30
N ASP A 149 -14.36 12.71 -38.99
CA ASP A 149 -15.03 13.69 -38.12
C ASP A 149 -14.33 15.04 -38.31
N PRO A 150 -15.07 16.15 -38.42
CA PRO A 150 -14.45 17.48 -38.50
C PRO A 150 -13.53 17.66 -37.29
N GLU A 151 -12.27 18.02 -37.54
CA GLU A 151 -11.19 18.02 -36.54
C GLU A 151 -11.67 18.65 -35.24
N ALA A 152 -11.63 17.85 -34.16
CA ALA A 152 -12.12 18.30 -32.86
C ALA A 152 -11.32 19.54 -32.43
N PRO A 153 -11.96 20.67 -32.12
CA PRO A 153 -11.28 21.94 -31.93
C PRO A 153 -10.22 21.80 -30.83
N GLU A 154 -8.98 22.18 -31.16
CA GLU A 154 -7.84 21.90 -30.30
C GLU A 154 -8.07 22.40 -28.87
N GLN A 155 -7.90 21.50 -27.91
CA GLN A 155 -8.16 21.82 -26.51
C GLN A 155 -7.17 22.89 -26.05
N PRO A 156 -7.59 23.92 -25.29
CA PRO A 156 -6.67 24.82 -24.60
C PRO A 156 -5.64 24.07 -23.75
N LEU A 157 -4.44 24.63 -23.62
CA LEU A 157 -3.49 24.21 -22.61
C LEU A 157 -4.00 24.67 -21.24
N GLY A 158 -4.19 23.73 -20.32
CA GLY A 158 -4.73 23.99 -18.98
C GLY A 158 -3.79 23.57 -17.87
N GLN A 159 -3.85 24.25 -16.73
CA GLN A 159 -3.27 23.74 -15.47
C GLN A 159 -4.01 24.29 -14.25
N PHE A 160 -4.16 23.46 -13.22
CA PHE A 160 -4.66 23.85 -11.91
C PHE A 160 -3.50 24.20 -10.97
N VAL A 161 -3.68 25.26 -10.17
CA VAL A 161 -2.78 25.63 -9.07
C VAL A 161 -3.59 25.90 -7.82
N THR A 162 -3.35 25.14 -6.76
CA THR A 162 -4.07 25.25 -5.49
C THR A 162 -3.40 26.26 -4.57
N ILE A 163 -4.21 27.12 -3.96
CA ILE A 163 -3.83 28.13 -2.98
C ILE A 163 -4.46 27.71 -1.64
N GLU A 164 -3.78 26.79 -0.96
CA GLU A 164 -4.12 26.33 0.39
C GLU A 164 -3.73 27.41 1.43
N GLY A 165 -4.66 27.80 2.30
CA GLY A 165 -4.33 28.69 3.41
C GLY A 165 -3.86 30.09 3.00
N SER A 166 -2.85 30.59 3.72
CA SER A 166 -2.32 31.94 3.56
C SER A 166 -1.26 31.99 2.45
N LEU A 167 -1.42 32.92 1.51
CA LEU A 167 -0.51 33.16 0.40
C LEU A 167 0.90 33.52 0.91
N ASP A 168 1.88 32.71 0.53
CA ASP A 168 3.29 32.85 0.84
C ASP A 168 4.12 33.06 -0.44
N GLU A 169 5.44 33.25 -0.29
CA GLU A 169 6.34 33.45 -1.43
C GLU A 169 6.44 32.21 -2.33
N THR A 170 6.33 30.99 -1.79
CA THR A 170 6.36 29.77 -2.62
C THR A 170 5.09 29.62 -3.46
N THR A 171 3.92 30.01 -2.93
CA THR A 171 2.65 30.00 -3.67
C THR A 171 2.55 31.15 -4.66
N TYR A 172 3.08 32.34 -4.33
CA TYR A 172 3.25 33.42 -5.31
C TYR A 172 4.11 32.95 -6.50
N ALA A 173 5.31 32.42 -6.24
CA ALA A 173 6.21 31.94 -7.27
C ALA A 173 5.61 30.78 -8.09
N ARG A 174 4.91 29.84 -7.44
CA ARG A 174 4.19 28.73 -8.10
C ARG A 174 3.14 29.25 -9.09
N VAL A 175 2.24 30.13 -8.66
CA VAL A 175 1.18 30.68 -9.53
C VAL A 175 1.77 31.44 -10.71
N VAL A 176 2.75 32.32 -10.47
CA VAL A 176 3.37 33.14 -11.52
C VAL A 176 4.14 32.27 -12.53
N ASN A 177 5.00 31.36 -12.06
CA ASN A 177 5.80 30.51 -12.95
C ASN A 177 4.93 29.55 -13.77
N THR A 178 3.89 28.93 -13.18
CA THR A 178 2.97 28.06 -13.93
C THR A 178 2.22 28.82 -15.03
N GLY A 179 1.75 30.04 -14.76
CA GLY A 179 1.08 30.84 -15.79
C GLY A 179 2.02 31.28 -16.93
N LEU A 180 3.30 31.47 -16.64
CA LEU A 180 4.32 31.81 -17.65
C LEU A 180 4.74 30.61 -18.50
N ASP A 181 4.86 29.41 -17.91
CA ASP A 181 5.07 28.17 -18.66
C ASP A 181 3.90 27.88 -19.61
N LEU A 182 2.67 28.01 -19.11
CA LEU A 182 1.46 27.89 -19.94
C LEU A 182 1.47 28.86 -21.12
N LEU A 183 1.81 30.14 -20.89
CA LEU A 183 1.91 31.14 -21.96
C LEU A 183 3.02 30.81 -22.97
N HIS A 184 4.19 30.33 -22.51
CA HIS A 184 5.29 29.96 -23.39
C HIS A 184 4.93 28.76 -24.27
N ARG A 185 4.36 27.71 -23.68
CA ARG A 185 3.92 26.49 -24.38
C ARG A 185 2.73 26.75 -25.31
N ALA A 186 1.84 27.67 -24.94
CA ALA A 186 0.75 28.14 -25.79
C ALA A 186 1.29 28.82 -27.05
N ALA A 187 2.25 29.75 -26.91
CA ALA A 187 2.89 30.43 -28.04
C ALA A 187 3.71 29.47 -28.93
N GLN A 188 4.25 28.37 -28.39
CA GLN A 188 4.91 27.33 -29.18
C GLN A 188 3.94 26.43 -29.98
N GLN A 189 2.68 26.33 -29.55
CA GLN A 189 1.69 25.39 -30.12
C GLN A 189 0.50 26.09 -30.80
N ASP A 190 0.49 27.42 -30.86
CA ASP A 190 -0.62 28.28 -31.31
C ASP A 190 -1.98 27.98 -30.63
N ARG A 191 -1.93 27.52 -29.36
CA ARG A 191 -3.10 27.06 -28.60
C ARG A 191 -3.45 28.01 -27.45
N PRO A 192 -4.74 28.25 -27.15
CA PRO A 192 -5.14 29.12 -26.04
C PRO A 192 -4.74 28.54 -24.68
N ALA A 193 -4.38 29.41 -23.72
CA ALA A 193 -3.93 29.04 -22.38
C ALA A 193 -4.98 29.35 -21.30
N VAL A 194 -5.18 28.43 -20.35
CA VAL A 194 -6.08 28.58 -19.20
C VAL A 194 -5.37 28.20 -17.90
N LEU A 195 -5.34 29.12 -16.92
CA LEU A 195 -4.84 28.87 -15.58
C LEU A 195 -6.01 28.86 -14.59
N VAL A 196 -6.23 27.73 -13.93
CA VAL A 196 -7.26 27.58 -12.91
C VAL A 196 -6.63 27.72 -11.52
N LEU A 197 -7.03 28.74 -10.78
CA LEU A 197 -6.63 28.95 -9.39
C LEU A 197 -7.70 28.35 -8.48
N GLU A 198 -7.38 27.30 -7.76
CA GLU A 198 -8.25 26.73 -6.73
C GLU A 198 -7.98 27.46 -5.41
N ILE A 199 -8.93 28.28 -4.96
CA ILE A 199 -8.72 29.24 -3.88
C ILE A 199 -9.42 28.74 -2.61
N HIS A 200 -8.61 28.25 -1.66
CA HIS A 200 -9.09 27.84 -0.34
C HIS A 200 -9.09 29.00 0.66
N ARG A 201 -9.68 28.73 1.83
CA ARG A 201 -9.77 29.65 2.96
C ARG A 201 -8.39 29.90 3.57
N GLY A 202 -8.08 31.16 3.89
CA GLY A 202 -6.76 31.56 4.37
C GLY A 202 -6.72 32.91 5.06
N ALA A 203 -5.58 33.20 5.71
CA ALA A 203 -5.32 34.43 6.46
C ALA A 203 -4.15 35.22 5.86
N SER A 204 -4.14 35.36 4.52
CA SER A 204 -3.14 36.10 3.76
C SER A 204 -3.13 37.59 4.13
N LYS A 205 -1.96 38.25 4.04
CA LYS A 205 -1.88 39.71 4.22
C LYS A 205 -2.29 40.43 2.93
N PHE A 206 -2.90 41.60 3.05
CA PHE A 206 -3.36 42.39 1.90
C PHE A 206 -2.27 42.64 0.85
N GLY A 207 -1.05 43.00 1.28
CA GLY A 207 0.10 43.22 0.39
C GLY A 207 0.40 42.04 -0.53
N GLN A 208 0.59 40.84 0.06
CA GLN A 208 0.90 39.61 -0.69
C GLN A 208 -0.19 39.30 -1.73
N VAL A 209 -1.45 39.46 -1.35
CA VAL A 209 -2.62 39.23 -2.20
C VAL A 209 -2.71 40.26 -3.33
N ILE A 210 -2.57 41.55 -3.01
CA ILE A 210 -2.71 42.61 -4.01
C ILE A 210 -1.54 42.59 -5.01
N ASP A 211 -0.36 42.14 -4.60
CA ASP A 211 0.80 41.97 -5.49
C ASP A 211 0.64 40.78 -6.45
N LEU A 212 0.06 39.65 -6.01
CA LEU A 212 -0.31 38.57 -6.93
C LEU A 212 -1.46 38.99 -7.86
N ALA A 213 -2.45 39.73 -7.33
CA ALA A 213 -3.56 40.24 -8.14
C ALA A 213 -3.09 41.24 -9.21
N LYS A 214 -2.10 42.10 -8.91
CA LYS A 214 -1.46 42.99 -9.91
C LYS A 214 -0.80 42.20 -11.03
N GLU A 215 -0.08 41.13 -10.70
CA GLU A 215 0.61 40.30 -11.69
C GLU A 215 -0.39 39.56 -12.60
N LEU A 216 -1.43 38.95 -12.03
CA LEU A 216 -2.54 38.29 -12.75
C LEU A 216 -3.39 39.25 -13.61
N THR A 217 -3.37 40.56 -13.29
CA THR A 217 -4.04 41.63 -14.06
C THR A 217 -3.09 42.51 -14.88
N SER A 218 -1.85 42.04 -15.10
CA SER A 218 -0.86 42.71 -15.95
C SER A 218 -0.94 42.28 -17.42
N GLU A 219 -0.39 43.10 -18.32
CA GLU A 219 -0.28 42.78 -19.76
C GLU A 219 0.48 41.47 -20.01
N ARG A 220 1.43 41.12 -19.13
CA ARG A 220 2.18 39.85 -19.15
C ARG A 220 1.25 38.62 -19.05
N PHE A 221 0.06 38.79 -18.47
CA PHE A 221 -0.98 37.78 -18.28
C PHE A 221 -2.26 38.08 -19.10
N ALA A 222 -2.18 38.96 -20.11
CA ALA A 222 -3.32 39.27 -20.99
C ALA A 222 -3.75 38.08 -21.87
N GLY A 223 -2.79 37.32 -22.38
CA GLY A 223 -3.04 36.11 -23.20
C GLY A 223 -3.48 34.87 -22.41
N LEU A 224 -3.43 34.91 -21.08
CA LEU A 224 -3.80 33.79 -20.21
C LEU A 224 -5.22 33.97 -19.70
N LYS A 225 -6.12 33.01 -19.96
CA LYS A 225 -7.45 33.00 -19.34
C LYS A 225 -7.32 32.51 -17.89
N THR A 226 -7.40 33.41 -16.92
CA THR A 226 -7.41 33.04 -15.49
C THR A 226 -8.83 32.76 -15.01
N VAL A 227 -8.99 31.62 -14.35
CA VAL A 227 -10.25 31.13 -13.77
C VAL A 227 -10.03 30.94 -12.28
N ALA A 228 -10.87 31.50 -11.44
CA ALA A 228 -10.94 31.12 -10.03
C ALA A 228 -11.93 29.95 -9.87
N TRP A 229 -11.53 28.88 -9.20
CA TRP A 229 -12.45 27.87 -8.67
C TRP A 229 -12.54 27.97 -7.15
N ILE A 230 -13.75 28.09 -6.64
CA ILE A 230 -14.03 28.10 -5.19
C ILE A 230 -14.67 26.75 -4.81
N PRO A 231 -13.90 25.80 -4.24
CA PRO A 231 -14.40 24.50 -3.79
C PRO A 231 -15.31 24.64 -2.56
N PRO A 232 -16.06 23.58 -2.18
CA PRO A 232 -16.75 23.55 -0.89
C PRO A 232 -15.72 23.51 0.25
N ALA A 233 -16.08 24.04 1.42
CA ALA A 233 -15.26 23.93 2.63
C ALA A 233 -15.81 22.85 3.57
N ASP A 234 -14.94 22.02 4.15
CA ASP A 234 -15.31 20.89 5.02
C ASP A 234 -16.19 21.29 6.21
N ASP A 235 -16.00 22.52 6.71
CA ASP A 235 -16.73 23.09 7.84
C ASP A 235 -17.91 23.99 7.43
N GLY A 236 -18.28 23.97 6.15
CA GLY A 236 -19.36 24.75 5.54
C GLY A 236 -19.15 26.27 5.53
N LYS A 237 -17.99 26.78 5.97
CA LYS A 237 -17.78 28.23 6.12
C LYS A 237 -17.33 28.89 4.80
N PRO A 238 -17.78 30.12 4.52
CA PRO A 238 -17.40 30.85 3.32
C PRO A 238 -15.91 31.19 3.24
N LEU A 239 -15.43 31.36 2.00
CA LEU A 239 -14.20 32.08 1.68
C LEU A 239 -14.40 33.57 1.98
N ARG A 240 -13.67 34.06 2.99
CA ARG A 240 -13.69 35.45 3.46
C ARG A 240 -12.28 36.02 3.59
N GLY A 241 -12.17 37.32 3.83
CA GLY A 241 -10.88 38.00 3.95
C GLY A 241 -10.21 38.21 2.58
N TYR A 242 -8.92 38.54 2.60
CA TYR A 242 -8.23 39.00 1.40
C TYR A 242 -8.10 37.93 0.29
N ASN A 243 -8.16 36.61 0.56
CA ASN A 243 -8.14 35.57 -0.49
C ASN A 243 -9.26 35.76 -1.55
N VAL A 244 -10.38 36.39 -1.19
CA VAL A 244 -11.46 36.76 -2.12
C VAL A 244 -10.96 37.65 -3.28
N VAL A 245 -9.98 38.52 -3.03
CA VAL A 245 -9.41 39.43 -4.05
C VAL A 245 -8.67 38.67 -5.15
N LEU A 246 -8.12 37.48 -4.87
CA LEU A 246 -7.52 36.62 -5.90
C LEU A 246 -8.58 36.11 -6.88
N ALA A 247 -9.81 35.85 -6.41
CA ALA A 247 -10.92 35.49 -7.28
C ALA A 247 -11.40 36.70 -8.10
N LEU A 248 -11.46 37.90 -7.50
CA LEU A 248 -11.80 39.14 -8.21
C LEU A 248 -10.73 39.56 -9.25
N ALA A 249 -9.49 39.06 -9.12
CA ALA A 249 -8.43 39.20 -10.12
C ALA A 249 -8.51 38.18 -11.28
N CYS A 250 -9.47 37.24 -11.25
CA CYS A 250 -9.67 36.25 -12.30
C CYS A 250 -10.70 36.70 -13.35
N ARG A 251 -10.49 36.28 -14.61
CA ARG A 251 -11.35 36.66 -15.74
C ARG A 251 -12.70 35.96 -15.67
N GLU A 252 -12.75 34.78 -15.08
CA GLU A 252 -13.96 34.07 -14.69
C GLU A 252 -13.84 33.51 -13.27
N ILE A 253 -14.99 33.29 -12.64
CA ILE A 253 -15.11 32.71 -11.29
C ILE A 253 -16.15 31.59 -11.37
N VAL A 254 -15.76 30.39 -10.96
CA VAL A 254 -16.62 29.20 -10.86
C VAL A 254 -16.68 28.79 -9.39
N MET A 255 -17.86 28.46 -8.89
CA MET A 255 -18.05 28.10 -7.48
C MET A 255 -18.69 26.72 -7.36
N HIS A 256 -18.38 25.96 -6.31
CA HIS A 256 -19.25 24.86 -5.91
C HIS A 256 -20.66 25.42 -5.63
N PRO A 257 -21.77 24.75 -6.01
CA PRO A 257 -23.13 25.25 -5.80
C PRO A 257 -23.38 25.75 -4.38
N ASP A 258 -22.85 25.02 -3.40
CA ASP A 258 -23.04 25.28 -1.97
C ASP A 258 -21.81 25.93 -1.30
N ALA A 259 -20.75 26.25 -2.07
CA ALA A 259 -19.68 27.14 -1.56
C ALA A 259 -20.20 28.58 -1.48
N ALA A 260 -19.57 29.38 -0.61
CA ALA A 260 -19.89 30.79 -0.47
C ALA A 260 -18.62 31.64 -0.41
N MET A 261 -18.66 32.84 -0.98
CA MET A 261 -17.53 33.76 -1.04
C MET A 261 -17.97 35.20 -0.79
N GLY A 262 -17.15 35.97 -0.08
CA GLY A 262 -17.32 37.41 0.08
C GLY A 262 -16.76 37.95 1.40
N ASP A 263 -17.20 39.14 1.82
CA ASP A 263 -16.73 39.82 3.02
C ASP A 263 -15.19 39.85 3.14
N VAL A 264 -14.59 40.63 2.24
CA VAL A 264 -13.14 40.86 2.16
C VAL A 264 -12.59 41.47 3.45
N GLY A 265 -13.41 42.27 4.14
CA GLY A 265 -13.03 42.98 5.36
C GLY A 265 -13.19 42.19 6.66
N LEU A 266 -13.73 40.97 6.64
CA LEU A 266 -14.05 40.19 7.85
C LEU A 266 -15.02 40.90 8.80
N GLY A 267 -16.00 41.62 8.25
CA GLY A 267 -17.04 42.35 9.01
C GLY A 267 -16.71 43.81 9.34
N ARG A 268 -15.54 44.33 8.95
CA ARG A 268 -15.25 45.77 8.87
C ARG A 268 -15.31 46.25 7.42
N THR A 269 -15.57 47.54 7.22
CA THR A 269 -15.31 48.21 5.94
C THR A 269 -13.79 48.24 5.69
N LEU A 270 -13.36 47.99 4.44
CA LEU A 270 -11.95 48.16 4.05
C LEU A 270 -11.49 49.62 4.18
N ASP A 271 -10.21 49.81 4.51
CA ASP A 271 -9.58 51.13 4.47
C ASP A 271 -9.62 51.69 3.03
N PRO A 272 -9.79 53.01 2.81
CA PRO A 272 -10.07 53.56 1.47
C PRO A 272 -9.05 53.18 0.40
N ASP A 273 -7.76 53.08 0.75
CA ASP A 273 -6.71 52.69 -0.19
C ASP A 273 -6.72 51.18 -0.52
N GLU A 274 -7.08 50.32 0.44
CA GLU A 274 -7.31 48.89 0.19
C GLU A 274 -8.51 48.72 -0.75
N LEU A 275 -9.64 49.39 -0.42
CA LEU A 275 -10.87 49.36 -1.21
C LEU A 275 -10.64 49.83 -2.65
N ASN A 276 -10.00 50.97 -2.83
CA ASN A 276 -9.66 51.51 -4.15
C ASN A 276 -8.71 50.59 -4.92
N ALA A 277 -7.82 49.86 -4.25
CA ALA A 277 -6.96 48.87 -4.90
C ALA A 277 -7.74 47.62 -5.36
N VAL A 278 -8.67 47.09 -4.54
CA VAL A 278 -9.51 45.95 -4.94
C VAL A 278 -10.44 46.31 -6.11
N VAL A 279 -11.05 47.50 -6.10
CA VAL A 279 -11.90 47.98 -7.22
C VAL A 279 -11.10 48.04 -8.52
N ARG A 280 -9.90 48.66 -8.51
CA ARG A 280 -9.03 48.75 -9.70
C ARG A 280 -8.58 47.39 -10.23
N ILE A 281 -8.42 46.38 -9.39
CA ILE A 281 -8.10 45.00 -9.81
C ILE A 281 -9.28 44.38 -10.57
N ALA A 282 -10.50 44.48 -10.03
CA ALA A 282 -11.69 43.94 -10.67
C ALA A 282 -11.99 44.63 -12.02
N GLU A 283 -11.89 45.97 -12.06
CA GLU A 283 -12.09 46.77 -13.28
C GLU A 283 -11.12 46.38 -14.39
N LYS A 284 -9.82 46.19 -14.05
CA LYS A 284 -8.77 45.80 -15.00
C LYS A 284 -9.00 44.46 -15.68
N ARG A 285 -9.58 43.47 -14.99
CA ARG A 285 -9.69 42.11 -15.55
C ARG A 285 -10.89 41.94 -16.50
N HIS A 286 -11.77 42.94 -16.56
CA HIS A 286 -12.95 42.97 -17.44
C HIS A 286 -13.87 41.73 -17.31
N ASN A 287 -14.05 41.22 -16.08
CA ASN A 287 -15.05 40.20 -15.78
C ASN A 287 -16.44 40.87 -15.70
N PRO A 288 -17.38 40.59 -16.63
CA PRO A 288 -18.65 41.32 -16.71
C PRO A 288 -19.59 41.05 -15.53
N LEU A 289 -19.36 39.99 -14.74
CA LEU A 289 -20.18 39.62 -13.59
C LEU A 289 -19.72 40.28 -12.28
N VAL A 290 -18.61 41.03 -12.34
CA VAL A 290 -17.99 41.70 -11.18
C VAL A 290 -18.09 43.22 -11.37
N THR A 291 -19.27 43.77 -11.08
CA THR A 291 -19.49 45.23 -11.15
C THR A 291 -18.82 45.94 -9.96
N PRO A 292 -18.45 47.23 -10.07
CA PRO A 292 -17.95 48.00 -8.93
C PRO A 292 -18.92 47.99 -7.74
N ALA A 293 -20.25 48.04 -7.99
CA ALA A 293 -21.28 47.91 -6.97
C ALA A 293 -21.17 46.58 -6.18
N LEU A 294 -20.92 45.46 -6.86
CA LEU A 294 -20.64 44.19 -6.21
C LEU A 294 -19.35 44.27 -5.37
N VAL A 295 -18.26 44.81 -5.92
CA VAL A 295 -16.99 44.92 -5.18
C VAL A 295 -17.15 45.74 -3.90
N TYR A 296 -17.87 46.87 -3.95
CA TYR A 296 -18.24 47.63 -2.76
C TYR A 296 -19.07 46.80 -1.77
N ALA A 297 -20.05 46.02 -2.25
CA ALA A 297 -20.85 45.14 -1.40
C ALA A 297 -20.02 44.01 -0.73
N LEU A 298 -18.99 43.49 -1.39
CA LEU A 298 -18.08 42.48 -0.82
C LEU A 298 -17.06 43.09 0.17
N CYS A 299 -16.73 44.38 0.04
CA CYS A 299 -15.68 45.06 0.83
C CYS A 299 -16.21 46.00 1.93
N ASP A 300 -17.50 46.36 1.90
CA ASP A 300 -18.15 47.22 2.88
C ASP A 300 -19.48 46.61 3.36
N PRO A 301 -19.57 46.20 4.64
CA PRO A 301 -20.82 45.76 5.25
C PRO A 301 -21.94 46.79 5.16
N GLN A 302 -21.65 48.10 5.07
CA GLN A 302 -22.67 49.16 4.96
C GLN A 302 -23.18 49.37 3.52
N SER A 303 -22.50 48.84 2.49
CA SER A 303 -22.92 48.96 1.10
C SER A 303 -24.15 48.09 0.80
N VAL A 304 -25.20 48.69 0.24
CA VAL A 304 -26.43 47.99 -0.19
C VAL A 304 -26.29 47.56 -1.65
N LEU A 305 -26.57 46.29 -1.95
CA LEU A 305 -26.52 45.73 -3.31
C LEU A 305 -27.93 45.43 -3.81
N LEU A 306 -28.29 46.00 -4.96
CA LEU A 306 -29.62 45.91 -5.55
C LEU A 306 -29.55 45.33 -6.97
N ARG A 307 -30.45 44.39 -7.28
CA ARG A 307 -30.75 43.94 -8.64
C ARG A 307 -31.94 44.75 -9.15
N VAL A 308 -31.76 45.43 -10.28
CA VAL A 308 -32.76 46.36 -10.81
C VAL A 308 -33.05 46.03 -12.27
N ARG A 309 -34.32 45.81 -12.60
CA ARG A 309 -34.80 45.70 -13.99
C ARG A 309 -35.23 47.07 -14.50
N LEU A 310 -34.62 47.49 -15.60
CA LEU A 310 -34.85 48.75 -16.29
C LEU A 310 -35.51 48.48 -17.64
N ARG A 311 -36.49 49.28 -18.01
CA ARG A 311 -37.10 49.22 -19.35
C ARG A 311 -36.60 50.39 -20.19
N ARG A 312 -35.88 50.10 -21.27
CA ARG A 312 -35.42 51.07 -22.26
C ARG A 312 -36.13 50.81 -23.58
N ARG A 313 -36.78 51.83 -24.14
CA ARG A 313 -37.29 51.77 -25.52
C ARG A 313 -36.16 52.10 -26.49
N GLU A 314 -35.90 51.23 -27.44
CA GLU A 314 -34.90 51.41 -28.50
C GLU A 314 -35.57 51.21 -29.87
N GLY A 315 -35.75 52.32 -30.59
CA GLY A 315 -36.66 52.36 -31.74
C GLY A 315 -38.09 52.00 -31.31
N ASP A 316 -38.64 50.94 -31.91
CA ASP A 316 -39.99 50.44 -31.63
C ASP A 316 -40.00 49.13 -30.80
N ARG A 317 -38.91 48.83 -30.09
CA ARG A 317 -38.82 47.70 -29.16
C ARG A 317 -38.59 48.20 -27.75
N ASP A 318 -39.33 47.67 -26.78
CA ASP A 318 -38.95 47.76 -25.37
C ASP A 318 -37.93 46.65 -25.06
N ILE A 319 -36.80 47.04 -24.45
CA ILE A 319 -35.73 46.17 -24.00
C ILE A 319 -35.67 46.25 -22.48
N THR A 320 -35.82 45.11 -21.82
CA THR A 320 -35.63 44.99 -20.37
C THR A 320 -34.17 44.61 -20.09
N GLU A 321 -33.46 45.48 -19.36
CA GLU A 321 -32.07 45.29 -18.95
C GLU A 321 -31.99 45.07 -17.43
N THR A 322 -31.23 44.07 -16.97
CA THR A 322 -31.00 43.85 -15.53
C THR A 322 -29.62 44.40 -15.14
N ARG A 323 -29.56 45.25 -14.11
CA ARG A 323 -28.30 45.80 -13.58
C ARG A 323 -28.13 45.51 -12.10
N ILE A 324 -26.87 45.36 -11.70
CA ILE A 324 -26.45 45.20 -10.30
C ILE A 324 -25.81 46.52 -9.84
N ILE A 325 -26.50 47.25 -8.97
CA ILE A 325 -26.17 48.64 -8.61
C ILE A 325 -26.26 48.89 -7.10
N THR A 326 -25.65 49.99 -6.65
CA THR A 326 -25.79 50.52 -5.29
C THR A 326 -27.06 51.37 -5.13
N GLU A 327 -27.46 51.60 -3.88
CA GLU A 327 -28.57 52.52 -3.54
C GLU A 327 -28.33 53.96 -4.02
N LYS A 328 -27.06 54.41 -4.10
CA LYS A 328 -26.66 55.72 -4.64
C LYS A 328 -26.92 55.81 -6.15
N GLU A 329 -26.68 54.73 -6.87
CA GLU A 329 -26.94 54.66 -8.31
C GLU A 329 -28.44 54.53 -8.60
N LEU A 330 -29.20 53.80 -7.78
CA LEU A 330 -30.67 53.75 -7.89
C LEU A 330 -31.30 55.14 -7.75
N LYS A 331 -30.78 55.99 -6.84
CA LYS A 331 -31.21 57.40 -6.71
C LYS A 331 -30.96 58.18 -8.00
N ARG A 332 -29.75 58.08 -8.57
CA ARG A 332 -29.40 58.69 -9.88
C ARG A 332 -30.27 58.19 -11.04
N LEU A 333 -30.65 56.90 -11.08
CA LEU A 333 -31.54 56.38 -12.13
C LEU A 333 -32.96 56.97 -12.04
N ARG A 334 -33.46 57.18 -10.81
CA ARG A 334 -34.75 57.84 -10.55
C ARG A 334 -34.72 59.34 -10.87
N GLU A 335 -33.63 60.02 -10.48
CA GLU A 335 -33.38 61.43 -10.81
C GLU A 335 -33.34 61.66 -12.33
N ASN A 336 -32.70 60.75 -13.07
CA ASN A 336 -32.65 60.74 -14.54
C ASN A 336 -33.91 60.16 -15.23
N GLN A 337 -35.01 59.95 -14.49
CA GLN A 337 -36.32 59.51 -14.99
C GLN A 337 -36.31 58.18 -15.80
N ILE A 338 -35.36 57.28 -15.51
CA ILE A 338 -35.27 55.98 -16.19
C ILE A 338 -36.36 55.04 -15.64
N ALA A 339 -37.10 54.40 -16.54
CA ALA A 339 -38.18 53.49 -16.17
C ALA A 339 -37.63 52.21 -15.49
N ILE A 340 -38.02 52.01 -14.24
CA ILE A 340 -37.66 50.84 -13.42
C ILE A 340 -38.89 49.93 -13.32
N GLU A 341 -38.73 48.66 -13.70
CA GLU A 341 -39.78 47.63 -13.58
C GLU A 341 -39.81 47.01 -12.18
N ALA A 342 -38.63 46.72 -11.62
CA ALA A 342 -38.46 46.02 -10.35
C ALA A 342 -37.13 46.38 -9.69
N VAL A 343 -37.12 46.37 -8.36
CA VAL A 343 -35.93 46.48 -7.51
C VAL A 343 -35.98 45.34 -6.50
N GLU A 344 -34.91 44.55 -6.45
CA GLU A 344 -34.75 43.40 -5.57
C GLU A 344 -33.46 43.60 -4.76
N THR A 345 -33.51 43.42 -3.44
CA THR A 345 -32.32 43.56 -2.59
C THR A 345 -31.53 42.25 -2.55
N ILE A 346 -30.28 42.28 -3.01
CA ILE A 346 -29.32 41.16 -2.85
C ILE A 346 -28.65 41.23 -1.47
N LYS A 347 -28.31 42.43 -1.00
CA LYS A 347 -27.58 42.65 0.26
C LYS A 347 -28.05 43.93 0.94
N GLU A 348 -28.45 43.81 2.20
CA GLU A 348 -28.80 44.95 3.07
C GLU A 348 -27.57 45.58 3.74
N ALA A 349 -27.73 46.78 4.29
CA ALA A 349 -26.70 47.46 5.07
C ALA A 349 -26.51 46.77 6.44
N GLY A 350 -25.26 46.70 6.91
CA GLY A 350 -24.87 45.99 8.13
C GLY A 350 -24.66 44.48 7.95
N VAL A 351 -25.24 43.86 6.91
CA VAL A 351 -25.01 42.44 6.58
C VAL A 351 -23.65 42.28 5.88
N PRO A 352 -22.81 41.28 6.21
CA PRO A 352 -21.60 40.98 5.46
C PRO A 352 -21.94 40.55 4.02
N GLY A 353 -21.24 41.10 3.01
CA GLY A 353 -21.51 40.77 1.61
C GLY A 353 -20.93 39.42 1.22
N ILE A 354 -21.69 38.34 1.44
CA ILE A 354 -21.31 36.96 1.14
C ILE A 354 -22.36 36.37 0.19
N LEU A 355 -21.93 35.78 -0.93
CA LEU A 355 -22.79 35.14 -1.91
C LEU A 355 -22.52 33.63 -1.97
N GLN A 356 -23.59 32.82 -2.01
CA GLN A 356 -23.51 31.38 -2.30
C GLN A 356 -23.40 31.14 -3.81
N GLY A 357 -22.68 30.10 -4.24
CA GLY A 357 -22.41 29.81 -5.65
C GLY A 357 -23.68 29.64 -6.49
N ARG A 358 -24.70 28.98 -5.93
CA ARG A 358 -26.03 28.82 -6.52
C ARG A 358 -26.70 30.17 -6.79
N SER A 359 -26.89 31.00 -5.76
CA SER A 359 -27.55 32.31 -5.88
C SER A 359 -26.74 33.30 -6.73
N ALA A 360 -25.41 33.27 -6.64
CA ALA A 360 -24.51 34.01 -7.52
C ALA A 360 -24.80 33.68 -8.99
N ARG A 361 -24.84 32.39 -9.34
CA ARG A 361 -25.14 31.94 -10.71
C ARG A 361 -26.57 32.26 -11.14
N GLU A 362 -27.58 32.04 -10.29
CA GLU A 362 -28.99 32.33 -10.55
C GLU A 362 -29.28 33.83 -10.75
N TRP A 363 -28.58 34.70 -10.01
CA TRP A 363 -28.71 36.15 -10.16
C TRP A 363 -27.84 36.73 -11.28
N HIS A 364 -26.96 35.92 -11.88
CA HIS A 364 -25.95 36.30 -12.87
C HIS A 364 -24.96 37.34 -12.33
N VAL A 365 -24.45 37.09 -11.12
CA VAL A 365 -23.53 37.96 -10.37
C VAL A 365 -22.37 37.12 -9.84
N LEU A 366 -21.15 37.64 -9.86
CA LEU A 366 -19.91 36.98 -9.40
C LEU A 366 -19.51 35.72 -10.19
N ALA A 367 -20.36 34.67 -10.23
CA ALA A 367 -20.02 33.35 -10.76
C ALA A 367 -20.49 33.12 -12.21
N SER A 368 -19.56 32.80 -13.12
CA SER A 368 -19.87 32.48 -14.52
C SER A 368 -20.45 31.09 -14.69
N ALA A 369 -20.14 30.16 -13.79
CA ALA A 369 -20.71 28.82 -13.72
C ALA A 369 -20.66 28.27 -12.28
N THR A 370 -21.34 27.14 -12.05
CA THR A 370 -21.14 26.31 -10.87
C THR A 370 -20.50 24.97 -11.25
N ALA A 371 -19.62 24.44 -10.40
CA ALA A 371 -18.95 23.17 -10.63
C ALA A 371 -18.64 22.43 -9.31
N THR A 372 -19.03 21.17 -9.26
CA THR A 372 -18.89 20.25 -8.11
C THR A 372 -17.46 19.75 -7.90
N SER A 373 -16.63 19.72 -8.95
CA SER A 373 -15.30 19.11 -8.92
C SER A 373 -14.33 19.75 -9.93
N ARG A 374 -13.01 19.55 -9.75
CA ARG A 374 -11.99 19.89 -10.76
C ARG A 374 -12.36 19.35 -12.15
N ARG A 375 -12.87 18.10 -12.20
CA ARG A 375 -13.28 17.41 -13.43
C ARG A 375 -14.47 18.10 -14.14
N GLU A 376 -15.31 18.83 -13.42
CA GLU A 376 -16.39 19.65 -14.00
C GLU A 376 -15.90 21.06 -14.41
N VAL A 377 -15.01 21.68 -13.63
CA VAL A 377 -14.33 22.94 -14.02
C VAL A 377 -13.54 22.76 -15.32
N ALA A 378 -12.77 21.68 -15.44
CA ALA A 378 -12.07 21.34 -16.69
C ALA A 378 -13.03 21.11 -17.87
N ALA A 379 -14.25 20.61 -17.63
CA ALA A 379 -15.26 20.46 -18.68
C ALA A 379 -15.74 21.81 -19.21
N LEU A 380 -16.05 22.75 -18.31
CA LEU A 380 -16.52 24.11 -18.63
C LEU A 380 -15.51 24.91 -19.48
N PHE A 381 -14.22 24.58 -19.38
CA PHE A 381 -13.15 25.26 -20.13
C PHE A 381 -12.46 24.37 -21.19
N ASN A 382 -13.04 23.21 -21.52
CA ASN A 382 -12.51 22.24 -22.50
C ASN A 382 -11.03 21.85 -22.26
N LEU A 383 -10.63 21.73 -20.99
CA LEU A 383 -9.24 21.43 -20.62
C LEU A 383 -8.93 19.92 -20.74
N PRO A 384 -7.70 19.57 -21.15
CA PRO A 384 -7.23 18.18 -21.17
C PRO A 384 -7.16 17.58 -19.77
N ARG A 385 -7.14 16.24 -19.65
CA ARG A 385 -7.14 15.52 -18.37
C ARG A 385 -5.88 15.84 -17.56
N GLU A 386 -4.77 16.08 -18.24
CA GLU A 386 -3.48 16.49 -17.69
C GLU A 386 -3.55 17.83 -16.92
N ALA A 387 -4.49 18.72 -17.28
CA ALA A 387 -4.67 19.99 -16.60
C ALA A 387 -5.15 19.85 -15.15
N LEU A 388 -5.87 18.76 -14.83
CA LEU A 388 -6.43 18.50 -13.49
C LEU A 388 -5.36 18.29 -12.41
N ARG A 389 -4.12 18.02 -12.82
CA ARG A 389 -2.97 17.80 -11.95
C ARG A 389 -2.32 19.13 -11.58
N GLU A 390 -2.01 19.29 -10.30
CA GLU A 390 -1.21 20.41 -9.83
C GLU A 390 0.22 20.34 -10.35
N GLY A 391 0.77 21.48 -10.76
CA GLY A 391 2.15 21.62 -11.24
C GLY A 391 3.23 21.39 -10.20
N HIS A 392 3.45 20.12 -9.83
CA HIS A 392 4.47 19.68 -8.88
C HIS A 392 5.92 19.68 -9.45
N LEU A 393 6.08 20.00 -10.75
CA LEU A 393 7.39 20.12 -11.41
C LEU A 393 7.99 21.54 -11.25
N THR A 394 7.84 22.14 -10.06
CA THR A 394 8.43 23.45 -9.71
C THR A 394 9.91 23.35 -9.28
N ALA A 395 10.45 22.14 -9.16
CA ALA A 395 11.89 21.91 -9.02
C ALA A 395 12.54 21.88 -10.41
N GLU A 396 13.66 22.58 -10.58
CA GLU A 396 14.34 22.78 -11.87
C GLU A 396 14.71 21.47 -12.59
N HIS A 397 14.86 20.36 -11.85
CA HIS A 397 14.94 19.00 -12.39
C HIS A 397 14.06 18.03 -11.57
N PRO A 398 13.25 17.15 -12.21
CA PRO A 398 12.51 16.11 -11.50
C PRO A 398 13.44 15.04 -10.91
N LYS A 399 13.26 14.70 -9.64
CA LYS A 399 13.90 13.55 -8.98
C LYS A 399 13.10 12.30 -9.28
N ALA A 400 13.43 11.65 -10.39
CA ALA A 400 12.75 10.48 -10.91
C ALA A 400 13.39 9.15 -10.47
N VAL A 401 12.55 8.15 -10.21
CA VAL A 401 12.96 6.74 -10.10
C VAL A 401 12.19 5.90 -11.14
N LEU A 402 12.89 4.95 -11.77
CA LEU A 402 12.31 3.98 -12.70
C LEU A 402 12.20 2.62 -12.01
N ILE A 403 10.99 2.09 -11.90
CA ILE A 403 10.68 0.73 -11.43
C ILE A 403 10.20 -0.07 -12.65
N ARG A 404 10.69 -1.31 -12.80
CA ARG A 404 10.24 -2.23 -13.86
C ARG A 404 9.41 -3.37 -13.29
N ILE A 405 8.27 -3.61 -13.92
CA ILE A 405 7.38 -4.75 -13.71
C ILE A 405 7.38 -5.54 -15.02
N ASP A 406 8.22 -6.57 -15.08
CA ASP A 406 8.39 -7.45 -16.23
C ASP A 406 7.80 -8.84 -15.91
N GLY A 407 6.88 -9.32 -16.73
CA GLY A 407 6.26 -10.65 -16.59
C GLY A 407 5.10 -10.70 -15.60
N VAL A 408 4.95 -11.85 -14.92
CA VAL A 408 3.78 -12.15 -14.08
C VAL A 408 3.84 -11.42 -12.74
N ILE A 409 2.74 -10.77 -12.36
CA ILE A 409 2.61 -10.15 -11.02
C ILE A 409 2.29 -11.25 -9.99
N ASP A 410 3.23 -11.45 -9.07
CA ASP A 410 3.09 -12.35 -7.93
C ASP A 410 3.32 -11.56 -6.60
N PRO A 411 3.11 -12.18 -5.43
CA PRO A 411 3.36 -11.50 -4.14
C PRO A 411 4.82 -11.04 -3.94
N VAL A 412 5.78 -11.61 -4.67
CA VAL A 412 7.19 -11.18 -4.64
C VAL A 412 7.36 -9.86 -5.37
N THR A 413 6.74 -9.74 -6.55
CA THR A 413 6.70 -8.54 -7.37
C THR A 413 5.96 -7.41 -6.64
N ALA A 414 4.84 -7.71 -5.96
CA ALA A 414 4.16 -6.73 -5.11
C ALA A 414 5.06 -6.23 -3.96
N GLY A 415 5.62 -7.13 -3.16
CA GLY A 415 6.53 -6.74 -2.07
C GLY A 415 7.80 -6.03 -2.55
N PHE A 416 8.31 -6.35 -3.74
CA PHE A 416 9.41 -5.64 -4.40
C PHE A 416 9.01 -4.20 -4.75
N VAL A 417 7.89 -4.00 -5.46
CA VAL A 417 7.43 -2.66 -5.85
C VAL A 417 7.19 -1.81 -4.60
N GLU A 418 6.48 -2.33 -3.59
CA GLU A 418 6.28 -1.60 -2.33
C GLU A 418 7.59 -1.16 -1.65
N ARG A 419 8.62 -2.03 -1.64
CA ARG A 419 9.94 -1.66 -1.08
C ARG A 419 10.56 -0.51 -1.86
N GLU A 420 10.44 -0.49 -3.19
CA GLU A 420 10.94 0.61 -4.01
C GLU A 420 10.10 1.89 -3.88
N LEU A 421 8.77 1.81 -3.71
CA LEU A 421 7.93 2.98 -3.42
C LEU A 421 8.27 3.59 -2.06
N ARG A 422 8.42 2.76 -1.01
CA ARG A 422 8.88 3.22 0.32
C ARG A 422 10.28 3.84 0.27
N ARG A 423 11.19 3.30 -0.56
CA ARG A 423 12.51 3.91 -0.83
C ARG A 423 12.39 5.25 -1.58
N ALA A 424 11.47 5.39 -2.54
CA ALA A 424 11.26 6.62 -3.30
C ALA A 424 10.78 7.77 -2.39
N VAL A 425 9.81 7.49 -1.51
CA VAL A 425 9.33 8.43 -0.48
C VAL A 425 10.48 8.84 0.44
N ASN A 426 11.20 7.88 1.03
CA ASN A 426 12.30 8.16 1.96
C ASN A 426 13.50 8.89 1.31
N ALA A 427 13.68 8.77 -0.01
CA ALA A 427 14.72 9.46 -0.77
C ALA A 427 14.29 10.85 -1.29
N GLY A 428 13.04 11.28 -1.06
CA GLY A 428 12.52 12.55 -1.56
C GLY A 428 12.46 12.62 -3.09
N MET A 429 12.07 11.52 -3.75
CA MET A 429 11.70 11.53 -5.16
C MET A 429 10.38 12.29 -5.33
N ASN A 430 10.19 12.99 -6.46
CA ASN A 430 8.91 13.62 -6.82
C ASN A 430 8.26 13.02 -8.09
N LEU A 431 8.92 12.05 -8.72
CA LEU A 431 8.43 11.31 -9.88
C LEU A 431 8.77 9.82 -9.76
N VAL A 432 7.77 8.96 -9.86
CA VAL A 432 7.90 7.50 -9.95
C VAL A 432 7.39 7.05 -11.31
N ILE A 433 8.27 6.43 -12.09
CA ILE A 433 7.94 5.86 -13.40
C ILE A 433 7.91 4.33 -13.23
N VAL A 434 6.77 3.72 -13.54
CA VAL A 434 6.57 2.28 -13.52
C VAL A 434 6.47 1.78 -14.97
N GLN A 435 7.55 1.19 -15.47
CA GLN A 435 7.52 0.51 -16.77
C GLN A 435 6.86 -0.87 -16.59
N ILE A 436 5.84 -1.16 -17.39
CA ILE A 436 5.01 -2.37 -17.29
C ILE A 436 5.05 -3.12 -18.63
N ASP A 437 5.66 -4.30 -18.63
CA ASP A 437 5.35 -5.38 -19.57
C ASP A 437 4.80 -6.56 -18.76
N SER A 438 3.47 -6.69 -18.68
CA SER A 438 2.82 -7.76 -17.93
C SER A 438 1.62 -8.35 -18.68
N PRO A 439 1.51 -9.69 -18.76
CA PRO A 439 0.31 -10.38 -19.21
C PRO A 439 -0.75 -10.51 -18.11
N GLY A 440 -0.44 -10.14 -16.86
CA GLY A 440 -1.31 -10.34 -15.70
C GLY A 440 -0.62 -10.96 -14.49
N GLY A 441 -1.43 -11.45 -13.55
CA GLY A 441 -0.94 -12.07 -12.33
C GLY A 441 -2.01 -12.23 -11.26
N GLU A 442 -1.57 -12.32 -10.01
CA GLU A 442 -2.43 -12.48 -8.85
C GLU A 442 -3.19 -11.17 -8.55
N LEU A 443 -4.50 -11.28 -8.31
CA LEU A 443 -5.44 -10.17 -8.22
C LEU A 443 -5.14 -9.23 -7.05
N PHE A 444 -4.96 -9.77 -5.85
CA PHE A 444 -4.75 -8.96 -4.64
C PHE A 444 -3.37 -8.30 -4.68
N SER A 445 -2.34 -9.00 -5.16
CA SER A 445 -1.00 -8.45 -5.43
C SER A 445 -1.07 -7.25 -6.40
N SER A 446 -1.89 -7.36 -7.45
CA SER A 446 -2.08 -6.28 -8.44
C SER A 446 -2.83 -5.08 -7.84
N LEU A 447 -3.88 -5.31 -7.06
CA LEU A 447 -4.62 -4.27 -6.33
C LEU A 447 -3.76 -3.58 -5.26
N THR A 448 -2.93 -4.32 -4.52
CA THR A 448 -2.00 -3.76 -3.54
C THR A 448 -1.01 -2.81 -4.18
N ILE A 449 -0.40 -3.18 -5.31
CA ILE A 449 0.48 -2.28 -6.07
C ILE A 449 -0.31 -1.05 -6.57
N ALA A 450 -1.50 -1.24 -7.14
CA ALA A 450 -2.32 -0.15 -7.70
C ALA A 450 -2.73 0.87 -6.64
N ARG A 451 -3.15 0.43 -5.45
CA ARG A 451 -3.44 1.28 -4.29
C ARG A 451 -2.19 1.99 -3.79
N ALA A 452 -1.09 1.27 -3.60
CA ALA A 452 0.17 1.86 -3.12
C ALA A 452 0.73 2.94 -4.08
N LEU A 453 0.52 2.79 -5.39
CA LEU A 453 0.80 3.84 -6.38
C LEU A 453 -0.20 4.99 -6.27
N ALA A 454 -1.50 4.70 -6.13
CA ALA A 454 -2.53 5.73 -6.02
C ALA A 454 -2.36 6.61 -4.77
N ASP A 455 -1.87 6.03 -3.66
CA ASP A 455 -1.67 6.70 -2.36
C ASP A 455 -0.43 7.60 -2.31
N LEU A 456 0.53 7.46 -3.24
CA LEU A 456 1.70 8.35 -3.35
C LEU A 456 1.35 9.84 -3.61
N GLU A 457 0.12 10.10 -4.04
CA GLU A 457 -0.47 11.44 -4.15
C GLU A 457 -0.44 12.19 -2.80
N GLN A 458 -0.62 11.48 -1.67
CA GLN A 458 -0.50 12.04 -0.31
C GLN A 458 0.92 12.52 0.01
N HIS A 459 1.93 11.95 -0.64
CA HIS A 459 3.33 12.34 -0.52
C HIS A 459 3.77 13.37 -1.58
N LYS A 460 2.83 13.87 -2.41
CA LYS A 460 3.08 14.81 -3.52
C LYS A 460 4.06 14.25 -4.58
N ILE A 461 4.04 12.93 -4.80
CA ILE A 461 4.86 12.22 -5.79
C ILE A 461 4.00 11.86 -7.00
N ARG A 462 4.39 12.33 -8.20
CA ARG A 462 3.73 12.01 -9.47
C ARG A 462 4.03 10.57 -9.89
N THR A 463 3.01 9.80 -10.26
CA THR A 463 3.13 8.41 -10.70
C THR A 463 2.78 8.23 -12.17
N VAL A 464 3.67 7.57 -12.91
CA VAL A 464 3.56 7.42 -14.37
C VAL A 464 3.75 5.95 -14.74
N ALA A 465 2.70 5.32 -15.27
CA ALA A 465 2.84 4.04 -15.95
C ALA A 465 3.38 4.26 -17.38
N TYR A 466 4.35 3.45 -17.79
CA TYR A 466 4.81 3.37 -19.17
C TYR A 466 4.65 1.94 -19.71
N VAL A 467 3.86 1.78 -20.76
CA VAL A 467 3.51 0.49 -21.35
C VAL A 467 4.11 0.38 -22.76
N PRO A 468 5.31 -0.23 -22.92
CA PRO A 468 5.92 -0.42 -24.24
C PRO A 468 5.29 -1.54 -25.06
N GLU A 469 4.75 -2.58 -24.43
CA GLU A 469 4.13 -3.73 -25.11
C GLU A 469 2.72 -4.07 -24.57
N ARG A 470 2.58 -4.31 -23.26
CA ARG A 470 1.31 -4.74 -22.68
C ARG A 470 1.21 -4.49 -21.18
N ALA A 471 0.03 -4.07 -20.75
CA ALA A 471 -0.44 -4.06 -19.38
C ALA A 471 -1.81 -4.75 -19.38
N LEU A 472 -1.81 -6.08 -19.35
CA LEU A 472 -3.02 -6.90 -19.36
C LEU A 472 -3.32 -7.45 -17.97
N SER A 473 -4.60 -7.72 -17.69
CA SER A 473 -5.08 -8.29 -16.44
C SER A 473 -4.56 -7.53 -15.21
N GLY A 474 -3.88 -8.19 -14.28
CA GLY A 474 -3.21 -7.54 -13.14
C GLY A 474 -2.31 -6.35 -13.55
N GLY A 475 -1.65 -6.43 -14.70
CA GLY A 475 -0.85 -5.32 -15.25
C GLY A 475 -1.68 -4.10 -15.61
N ALA A 476 -2.91 -4.29 -16.10
CA ALA A 476 -3.85 -3.19 -16.34
C ALA A 476 -4.26 -2.53 -15.02
N ILE A 477 -4.59 -3.32 -14.00
CA ILE A 477 -4.95 -2.84 -12.65
C ILE A 477 -3.82 -1.97 -12.08
N VAL A 478 -2.57 -2.40 -12.20
CA VAL A 478 -1.39 -1.62 -11.77
C VAL A 478 -1.23 -0.32 -12.56
N ALA A 479 -1.39 -0.34 -13.89
CA ALA A 479 -1.30 0.87 -14.72
C ALA A 479 -2.39 1.90 -14.34
N LEU A 480 -3.61 1.43 -14.04
CA LEU A 480 -4.75 2.26 -13.62
C LEU A 480 -4.56 2.93 -12.24
N GLY A 481 -3.67 2.41 -11.40
CA GLY A 481 -3.27 3.04 -10.13
C GLY A 481 -2.39 4.29 -10.29
N CYS A 482 -1.68 4.42 -11.42
CA CYS A 482 -0.85 5.60 -11.71
C CYS A 482 -1.69 6.81 -12.12
N ASP A 483 -1.20 8.02 -11.81
CA ASP A 483 -1.81 9.28 -12.27
C ASP A 483 -1.87 9.33 -13.80
N GLU A 484 -0.76 8.93 -14.44
CA GLU A 484 -0.56 8.95 -15.90
C GLU A 484 -0.32 7.54 -16.44
N ILE A 485 -0.77 7.29 -17.66
CA ILE A 485 -0.42 6.10 -18.45
C ILE A 485 0.03 6.60 -19.81
N TYR A 486 1.30 6.38 -20.15
CA TYR A 486 1.83 6.52 -21.50
C TYR A 486 2.00 5.15 -22.13
N MET A 487 1.65 5.03 -23.41
CA MET A 487 1.68 3.78 -24.15
C MET A 487 2.42 3.97 -25.47
N HIS A 488 3.13 2.94 -25.93
CA HIS A 488 3.46 2.84 -27.35
C HIS A 488 2.14 2.71 -28.17
N PRO A 489 2.03 3.28 -29.39
CA PRO A 489 0.77 3.24 -30.16
C PRO A 489 0.13 1.84 -30.27
N ASP A 490 0.95 0.81 -30.48
CA ASP A 490 0.51 -0.59 -30.60
C ASP A 490 0.39 -1.36 -29.26
N ALA A 491 0.85 -0.79 -28.15
CA ALA A 491 0.84 -1.48 -26.85
C ALA A 491 -0.57 -1.68 -26.33
N LYS A 492 -0.82 -2.77 -25.57
CA LYS A 492 -2.16 -3.16 -25.11
C LYS A 492 -2.43 -2.82 -23.64
N LEU A 493 -3.65 -2.38 -23.34
CA LEU A 493 -4.16 -2.16 -21.98
C LEU A 493 -5.55 -2.78 -21.84
N GLY A 494 -5.81 -3.52 -20.76
CA GLY A 494 -7.14 -4.06 -20.44
C GLY A 494 -7.17 -5.53 -20.00
N ASP A 495 -8.25 -6.24 -20.32
CA ASP A 495 -8.43 -7.68 -20.05
C ASP A 495 -8.29 -8.05 -18.55
N ALA A 496 -8.96 -7.30 -17.67
CA ALA A 496 -8.87 -7.35 -16.21
C ALA A 496 -9.86 -8.30 -15.51
N ALA A 497 -10.43 -9.27 -16.22
CA ALA A 497 -11.36 -10.22 -15.61
C ALA A 497 -10.65 -11.16 -14.61
N PRO A 498 -11.19 -11.34 -13.40
CA PRO A 498 -10.65 -12.26 -12.42
C PRO A 498 -11.04 -13.70 -12.78
N ILE A 499 -10.04 -14.57 -12.96
CA ILE A 499 -10.22 -16.01 -13.22
C ILE A 499 -9.77 -16.83 -12.01
N SER A 500 -10.42 -17.97 -11.80
CA SER A 500 -10.14 -18.91 -10.71
C SER A 500 -9.79 -20.28 -11.26
N LEU A 501 -8.85 -20.98 -10.61
CA LEU A 501 -8.46 -22.34 -10.97
C LEU A 501 -9.30 -23.35 -10.18
N GLN A 502 -10.22 -24.04 -10.85
CA GLN A 502 -11.05 -25.09 -10.25
C GLN A 502 -10.19 -26.30 -9.80
N PRO A 503 -10.59 -27.03 -8.74
CA PRO A 503 -10.00 -28.33 -8.39
C PRO A 503 -10.19 -29.34 -9.52
N GLY A 504 -9.17 -29.46 -10.38
CA GLY A 504 -9.26 -30.16 -11.67
C GLY A 504 -8.49 -29.46 -12.80
N GLY A 505 -7.98 -28.24 -12.57
CA GLY A 505 -7.08 -27.54 -13.51
C GLY A 505 -7.80 -26.76 -14.62
N GLN A 506 -9.12 -26.59 -14.53
CA GLN A 506 -9.89 -25.74 -15.44
C GLN A 506 -9.92 -24.30 -14.91
N PHE A 507 -9.83 -23.32 -15.82
CA PHE A 507 -10.02 -21.92 -15.48
C PHE A 507 -11.49 -21.55 -15.67
N GLU A 508 -12.11 -21.04 -14.61
CA GLU A 508 -13.46 -20.48 -14.64
C GLU A 508 -13.45 -19.01 -14.20
N ARG A 509 -14.58 -18.31 -14.39
CA ARG A 509 -14.78 -16.97 -13.85
C ARG A 509 -14.68 -17.00 -12.33
N ALA A 510 -14.02 -16.01 -11.73
CA ALA A 510 -14.11 -15.85 -10.28
C ALA A 510 -15.57 -15.59 -9.85
N PRO A 511 -16.00 -16.00 -8.64
CA PRO A 511 -17.36 -15.78 -8.17
C PRO A 511 -17.77 -14.31 -8.18
N GLU A 512 -19.07 -14.03 -8.32
CA GLU A 512 -19.61 -12.66 -8.37
C GLU A 512 -19.18 -11.79 -7.18
N LYS A 513 -18.95 -12.38 -6.00
CA LYS A 513 -18.41 -11.69 -4.82
C LYS A 513 -17.00 -11.11 -5.04
N ILE A 514 -16.17 -11.71 -5.90
CA ILE A 514 -14.85 -11.18 -6.27
C ILE A 514 -14.98 -10.13 -7.38
N LEU A 515 -15.84 -10.38 -8.38
CA LEU A 515 -16.08 -9.44 -9.47
C LEU A 515 -16.67 -8.11 -8.97
N SER A 516 -17.69 -8.16 -8.12
CA SER A 516 -18.32 -6.97 -7.52
C SER A 516 -17.36 -6.14 -6.67
N VAL A 517 -16.48 -6.77 -5.89
CA VAL A 517 -15.39 -6.07 -5.15
C VAL A 517 -14.40 -5.43 -6.12
N LEU A 518 -13.95 -6.15 -7.16
CA LEU A 518 -13.02 -5.60 -8.15
C LEU A 518 -13.64 -4.44 -8.95
N ARG A 519 -14.93 -4.50 -9.29
CA ARG A 519 -15.65 -3.38 -9.95
C ARG A 519 -15.63 -2.13 -9.08
N GLU A 520 -15.87 -2.26 -7.77
CA GLU A 520 -15.83 -1.14 -6.84
C GLU A 520 -14.42 -0.55 -6.68
N GLU A 521 -13.37 -1.38 -6.58
CA GLU A 521 -11.98 -0.92 -6.59
C GLU A 521 -11.63 -0.16 -7.87
N LEU A 522 -12.04 -0.69 -9.04
CA LEU A 522 -11.81 -0.07 -10.34
C LEU A 522 -12.60 1.24 -10.51
N ARG A 523 -13.81 1.32 -9.94
CA ARG A 523 -14.60 2.56 -9.87
C ARG A 523 -13.86 3.63 -9.06
N GLN A 524 -13.41 3.29 -7.85
CA GLN A 524 -12.66 4.19 -6.97
C GLN A 524 -11.32 4.64 -7.56
N LEU A 525 -10.55 3.72 -8.19
CA LEU A 525 -9.32 4.08 -8.91
C LEU A 525 -9.59 5.02 -10.08
N GLY A 526 -10.70 4.80 -10.81
CA GLY A 526 -11.15 5.67 -11.89
C GLY A 526 -11.44 7.08 -11.39
N GLU A 527 -12.21 7.21 -10.31
CA GLU A 527 -12.55 8.49 -9.70
C GLU A 527 -11.31 9.21 -9.16
N ARG A 528 -10.51 8.54 -8.31
CA ARG A 528 -9.27 9.10 -7.75
C ARG A 528 -8.32 9.61 -8.84
N LYS A 529 -8.08 8.81 -9.88
CA LYS A 529 -7.15 9.16 -10.97
C LYS A 529 -7.82 9.80 -12.19
N ASN A 530 -9.03 10.32 -12.03
CA ASN A 530 -9.76 11.12 -13.02
C ASN A 530 -9.95 10.42 -14.40
N ARG A 531 -10.12 9.10 -14.42
CA ARG A 531 -10.49 8.29 -15.62
C ARG A 531 -11.99 7.97 -15.64
N PRO A 532 -12.61 7.61 -16.77
CA PRO A 532 -14.01 7.19 -16.82
C PRO A 532 -14.22 5.85 -16.05
N PRO A 533 -14.93 5.82 -14.91
CA PRO A 533 -14.96 4.64 -14.03
C PRO A 533 -15.56 3.40 -14.70
N SER A 534 -16.58 3.60 -15.54
CA SER A 534 -17.26 2.57 -16.31
C SER A 534 -16.35 1.83 -17.28
N LEU A 535 -15.38 2.51 -17.92
CA LEU A 535 -14.40 1.85 -18.78
C LEU A 535 -13.44 0.97 -17.96
N LEU A 536 -13.01 1.42 -16.78
CA LEU A 536 -12.17 0.60 -15.91
C LEU A 536 -12.94 -0.64 -15.45
N MET A 537 -14.20 -0.50 -15.03
CA MET A 537 -15.06 -1.63 -14.70
C MET A 537 -15.25 -2.59 -15.89
N ALA A 538 -15.43 -2.08 -17.11
CA ALA A 538 -15.59 -2.89 -18.34
C ALA A 538 -14.30 -3.63 -18.79
N MET A 539 -13.14 -3.34 -18.19
CA MET A 539 -11.96 -4.20 -18.33
C MET A 539 -12.12 -5.50 -17.53
N ALA A 540 -12.85 -5.49 -16.40
CA ALA A 540 -13.06 -6.66 -15.56
C ALA A 540 -14.40 -7.37 -15.80
N ASP A 541 -15.44 -6.60 -16.16
CA ASP A 541 -16.78 -7.08 -16.47
C ASP A 541 -17.09 -6.93 -17.97
N LYS A 542 -17.06 -8.06 -18.69
CA LYS A 542 -17.42 -8.13 -20.13
C LYS A 542 -18.90 -7.83 -20.38
N ASP A 543 -19.72 -7.94 -19.35
CA ASP A 543 -21.18 -7.87 -19.40
C ASP A 543 -21.69 -6.45 -19.07
N LEU A 544 -20.77 -5.48 -18.91
CA LEU A 544 -21.01 -4.05 -18.68
C LEU A 544 -20.80 -3.21 -19.95
N PRO A 545 -21.88 -2.84 -20.68
CA PRO A 545 -21.76 -1.96 -21.84
C PRO A 545 -21.52 -0.50 -21.45
N VAL A 546 -20.62 0.17 -22.18
CA VAL A 546 -20.25 1.58 -21.97
C VAL A 546 -20.50 2.40 -23.23
N TYR A 547 -21.08 3.58 -23.07
CA TYR A 547 -21.49 4.45 -24.17
C TYR A 547 -20.70 5.75 -24.15
N ARG A 548 -20.35 6.26 -25.34
CA ARG A 548 -19.87 7.63 -25.52
C ARG A 548 -21.05 8.56 -25.28
N VAL A 549 -21.01 9.34 -24.21
CA VAL A 549 -22.07 10.32 -23.87
C VAL A 549 -21.54 11.74 -23.96
N ARG A 550 -22.43 12.70 -24.21
CA ARG A 550 -22.16 14.14 -24.06
C ARG A 550 -22.91 14.68 -22.84
N ASP A 551 -22.24 15.50 -22.03
CA ASP A 551 -22.89 16.30 -21.00
C ASP A 551 -23.65 17.46 -21.65
N LYS A 552 -24.97 17.56 -21.45
CA LYS A 552 -25.78 18.68 -22.00
C LYS A 552 -25.54 20.02 -21.30
N LYS A 553 -24.97 20.02 -20.08
CA LYS A 553 -24.62 21.22 -19.30
C LYS A 553 -23.25 21.77 -19.71
N THR A 554 -22.27 20.90 -19.94
CA THR A 554 -20.86 21.28 -20.20
C THR A 554 -20.37 21.03 -21.63
N GLY A 555 -21.15 20.33 -22.47
CA GLY A 555 -20.81 20.00 -23.86
C GLY A 555 -19.72 18.92 -24.04
N ARG A 556 -19.01 18.56 -22.96
CA ARG A 556 -17.88 17.60 -23.00
C ARG A 556 -18.36 16.16 -23.20
N VAL A 557 -17.56 15.39 -23.93
CA VAL A 557 -17.71 13.94 -24.07
C VAL A 557 -17.07 13.19 -22.89
N THR A 558 -17.75 12.16 -22.39
CA THR A 558 -17.22 11.16 -21.43
C THR A 558 -17.79 9.79 -21.79
N TYR A 559 -17.35 8.75 -21.09
CA TYR A 559 -17.83 7.38 -21.25
C TYR A 559 -18.56 6.98 -19.97
N LEU A 560 -19.79 6.45 -20.08
CA LEU A 560 -20.66 6.03 -18.98
C LEU A 560 -21.38 4.72 -19.30
N SER A 561 -21.66 3.90 -18.29
CA SER A 561 -22.53 2.72 -18.39
C SER A 561 -24.02 3.09 -18.40
N ASP A 562 -24.88 2.13 -18.72
CA ASP A 562 -26.35 2.28 -18.61
C ASP A 562 -26.81 2.73 -17.21
N LEU A 563 -26.09 2.34 -16.14
CA LEU A 563 -26.44 2.70 -14.75
C LEU A 563 -26.16 4.18 -14.46
N GLU A 564 -24.94 4.66 -14.72
CA GLU A 564 -24.55 6.07 -14.51
C GLU A 564 -25.37 7.04 -15.38
N ILE A 565 -25.84 6.59 -16.55
CA ILE A 565 -26.75 7.36 -17.42
C ILE A 565 -28.16 7.46 -16.80
N ALA A 566 -28.62 6.42 -16.10
CA ALA A 566 -29.93 6.38 -15.45
C ALA A 566 -30.01 7.20 -14.15
N GLU A 567 -28.87 7.58 -13.56
CA GLU A 567 -28.80 8.45 -12.38
C GLU A 567 -29.07 9.93 -12.69
N GLU A 568 -28.55 10.47 -13.81
CA GLU A 568 -28.87 11.81 -14.32
C GLU A 568 -29.37 11.77 -15.79
N PRO A 569 -30.54 11.17 -16.10
CA PRO A 569 -30.99 10.96 -17.48
C PRO A 569 -31.23 12.26 -18.26
N GLU A 570 -31.57 13.35 -17.56
CA GLU A 570 -31.68 14.67 -18.19
C GLU A 570 -30.32 15.29 -18.53
N ARG A 571 -29.24 14.97 -17.80
CA ARG A 571 -27.90 15.53 -18.05
C ARG A 571 -27.24 14.95 -19.30
N TRP A 572 -27.42 13.66 -19.56
CA TRP A 572 -26.62 12.96 -20.56
C TRP A 572 -27.33 12.85 -21.92
N GLU A 573 -26.61 13.16 -22.99
CA GLU A 573 -26.96 12.81 -24.36
C GLU A 573 -26.21 11.52 -24.73
N ARG A 574 -26.96 10.43 -24.99
CA ARG A 574 -26.40 9.11 -25.26
C ARG A 574 -26.00 8.96 -26.73
N GLY A 575 -24.69 8.81 -26.98
CA GLY A 575 -24.13 8.47 -28.27
C GLY A 575 -23.89 6.96 -28.43
N PRO A 576 -22.97 6.54 -29.33
CA PRO A 576 -22.75 5.13 -29.65
C PRO A 576 -22.14 4.34 -28.48
N LEU A 577 -22.46 3.04 -28.46
CA LEU A 577 -21.76 2.03 -27.66
C LEU A 577 -20.27 2.01 -28.05
N VAL A 578 -19.37 1.95 -27.07
CA VAL A 578 -17.94 1.68 -27.27
C VAL A 578 -17.81 0.22 -27.77
N PRO A 579 -17.40 -0.03 -29.03
CA PRO A 579 -17.44 -1.37 -29.64
C PRO A 579 -16.69 -2.46 -28.87
N GLU A 580 -15.69 -2.07 -28.09
CA GLU A 580 -14.86 -2.92 -27.24
C GLU A 580 -15.54 -3.32 -25.92
N THR A 581 -16.66 -2.70 -25.56
CA THR A 581 -17.50 -3.02 -24.38
C THR A 581 -18.81 -3.72 -24.78
N ARG A 582 -18.81 -4.45 -25.89
CA ARG A 582 -19.93 -5.32 -26.25
C ARG A 582 -20.03 -6.48 -25.26
N PRO A 583 -21.24 -6.94 -24.88
CA PRO A 583 -21.43 -8.18 -24.14
C PRO A 583 -20.63 -9.33 -24.76
N GLU A 584 -20.16 -10.24 -23.90
CA GLU A 584 -19.18 -11.29 -24.23
C GLU A 584 -17.72 -10.81 -24.49
N ASN A 585 -17.40 -9.51 -24.51
CA ASN A 585 -16.04 -9.00 -24.73
C ASN A 585 -15.49 -8.12 -23.59
N LEU A 586 -14.25 -8.37 -23.15
CA LEU A 586 -13.56 -7.56 -22.14
C LEU A 586 -12.85 -6.38 -22.81
N LEU A 587 -12.96 -5.19 -22.20
CA LEU A 587 -12.32 -3.98 -22.74
C LEU A 587 -10.81 -4.18 -22.82
N THR A 588 -10.29 -4.17 -24.05
CA THR A 588 -8.86 -4.24 -24.37
C THR A 588 -8.58 -3.27 -25.51
N VAL A 589 -7.62 -2.36 -25.32
CA VAL A 589 -7.36 -1.22 -26.22
C VAL A 589 -5.88 -1.13 -26.56
N ASN A 590 -5.54 -0.55 -27.72
CA ASN A 590 -4.17 -0.15 -28.02
C ASN A 590 -3.87 1.27 -27.46
N GLY A 591 -2.63 1.75 -27.56
CA GLY A 591 -2.24 3.06 -27.04
C GLY A 591 -3.05 4.22 -27.61
N VAL A 592 -3.26 4.24 -28.93
CA VAL A 592 -4.08 5.27 -29.61
C VAL A 592 -5.51 5.28 -29.07
N ARG A 593 -6.14 4.11 -29.01
CA ARG A 593 -7.53 3.95 -28.54
C ARG A 593 -7.69 4.21 -27.04
N ALA A 594 -6.67 3.90 -26.23
CA ALA A 594 -6.65 4.25 -24.82
C ALA A 594 -6.66 5.76 -24.59
N HIS A 595 -6.02 6.54 -25.48
CA HIS A 595 -6.08 7.99 -25.43
C HIS A 595 -7.46 8.53 -25.85
N GLU A 596 -8.01 8.06 -26.99
CA GLU A 596 -9.38 8.42 -27.43
C GLU A 596 -10.44 8.20 -26.34
N LEU A 597 -10.33 7.09 -25.61
CA LEU A 597 -11.24 6.69 -24.54
C LEU A 597 -10.90 7.30 -23.17
N GLN A 598 -10.00 8.29 -23.09
CA GLN A 598 -9.61 9.02 -21.86
C GLN A 598 -8.99 8.15 -20.75
N LEU A 599 -8.45 6.97 -21.10
CA LEU A 599 -7.75 6.06 -20.18
C LEU A 599 -6.27 6.43 -20.04
N ALA A 600 -5.64 6.78 -21.15
CA ALA A 600 -4.22 7.08 -21.28
C ALA A 600 -3.97 8.51 -21.80
N GLU A 601 -2.75 8.99 -21.58
CA GLU A 601 -2.25 10.23 -22.18
C GLU A 601 -1.90 9.97 -23.68
N PRO A 602 -1.59 11.00 -24.49
CA PRO A 602 -1.19 10.81 -25.88
C PRO A 602 -0.04 9.78 -26.04
N PRO A 603 -0.09 8.85 -27.00
CA PRO A 603 0.95 7.83 -27.20
C PRO A 603 2.35 8.40 -27.39
N VAL A 604 3.36 7.58 -27.08
CA VAL A 604 4.78 7.93 -27.22
C VAL A 604 5.55 6.80 -27.90
N ASP A 605 6.31 7.13 -28.94
CA ASP A 605 7.02 6.17 -29.79
C ASP A 605 8.30 5.57 -29.16
N GLY A 606 8.44 5.69 -27.83
CA GLY A 606 9.57 5.13 -27.09
C GLY A 606 9.96 5.91 -25.83
N TRP A 607 11.06 5.49 -25.24
CA TRP A 607 11.58 6.04 -23.98
C TRP A 607 12.02 7.51 -24.10
N GLU A 608 12.65 7.90 -25.21
CA GLU A 608 13.13 9.29 -25.41
C GLU A 608 11.97 10.28 -25.54
N ALA A 609 10.91 9.89 -26.26
CA ALA A 609 9.66 10.64 -26.35
C ALA A 609 8.99 10.77 -24.97
N LEU A 610 8.99 9.71 -24.15
CA LEU A 610 8.52 9.77 -22.77
C LEU A 610 9.34 10.74 -21.92
N MET A 611 10.68 10.68 -21.93
CA MET A 611 11.53 11.59 -21.16
C MET A 611 11.24 13.06 -21.49
N THR A 612 11.09 13.34 -22.79
CA THR A 612 10.73 14.68 -23.29
C THR A 612 9.33 15.10 -22.81
N ARG A 613 8.35 14.17 -22.78
CA ARG A 613 7.01 14.44 -22.23
C ARG A 613 6.99 14.65 -20.71
N LEU A 614 7.90 14.03 -19.98
CA LEU A 614 7.99 14.14 -18.52
C LEU A 614 8.83 15.34 -18.04
N GLY A 615 9.48 16.08 -18.94
CA GLY A 615 10.37 17.19 -18.59
C GLY A 615 11.75 16.73 -18.07
N LEU A 616 12.16 15.52 -18.42
CA LEU A 616 13.47 14.97 -18.06
C LEU A 616 14.46 15.20 -19.23
N PRO A 617 15.68 15.72 -18.98
CA PRO A 617 16.73 15.78 -19.99
C PRO A 617 16.95 14.41 -20.64
N ALA A 618 17.10 14.34 -21.96
CA ALA A 618 17.21 13.07 -22.69
C ALA A 618 18.43 12.21 -22.25
N GLU A 619 19.47 12.86 -21.73
CA GLU A 619 20.67 12.25 -21.14
C GLU A 619 20.46 11.69 -19.71
N THR A 620 19.26 11.83 -19.13
CA THR A 620 18.94 11.35 -17.77
C THR A 620 18.88 9.83 -17.71
N ARG A 621 20.03 9.21 -17.43
CA ARG A 621 20.17 7.75 -17.31
C ARG A 621 19.57 7.23 -16.01
N LEU A 622 18.24 7.10 -15.96
CA LEU A 622 17.55 6.37 -14.89
C LEU A 622 17.98 4.89 -14.92
N VAL A 623 18.54 4.41 -13.80
CA VAL A 623 18.87 2.99 -13.64
C VAL A 623 17.58 2.26 -13.22
N PRO A 624 17.04 1.34 -14.03
CA PRO A 624 15.81 0.64 -13.70
C PRO A 624 15.98 -0.23 -12.46
N ARG A 625 15.04 -0.10 -11.52
CA ARG A 625 14.86 -1.03 -10.41
C ARG A 625 14.07 -2.23 -10.92
N THR A 626 14.77 -3.35 -11.08
CA THR A 626 14.19 -4.66 -11.44
C THR A 626 14.22 -5.60 -10.25
N ARG A 627 13.23 -6.50 -10.14
CA ARG A 627 13.27 -7.66 -9.22
C ARG A 627 14.58 -8.44 -9.40
N SER A 628 15.27 -8.72 -8.31
CA SER A 628 16.50 -9.51 -8.32
C SER A 628 16.23 -11.00 -8.03
N TRP A 629 17.22 -11.86 -8.27
CA TRP A 629 17.15 -13.26 -7.81
C TRP A 629 17.10 -13.36 -6.28
N VAL A 630 17.65 -12.36 -5.56
CA VAL A 630 17.62 -12.29 -4.10
C VAL A 630 16.20 -12.07 -3.60
N ASP A 631 15.38 -11.24 -4.25
CA ASP A 631 13.97 -11.04 -3.87
C ASP A 631 13.17 -12.36 -3.94
N THR A 632 13.42 -13.17 -4.97
CA THR A 632 12.81 -14.50 -5.11
C THR A 632 13.31 -15.49 -4.05
N LEU A 633 14.60 -15.47 -3.71
CA LEU A 633 15.15 -16.30 -2.62
C LEU A 633 14.59 -15.90 -1.25
N VAL A 634 14.54 -14.59 -0.95
CA VAL A 634 13.97 -14.03 0.28
C VAL A 634 12.50 -14.43 0.45
N TRP A 635 11.70 -14.39 -0.63
CA TRP A 635 10.33 -14.89 -0.57
C TRP A 635 10.26 -16.39 -0.26
N TYR A 636 11.12 -17.22 -0.88
CA TYR A 636 11.14 -18.66 -0.60
C TYR A 636 11.56 -18.98 0.84
N LEU A 637 12.58 -18.30 1.37
CA LEU A 637 13.03 -18.44 2.76
C LEU A 637 11.97 -17.96 3.77
N ASN A 638 11.22 -16.91 3.43
CA ASN A 638 10.11 -16.38 4.23
C ASN A 638 8.81 -17.18 4.11
N HIS A 639 8.72 -18.17 3.22
CA HIS A 639 7.57 -19.07 3.16
C HIS A 639 7.44 -19.85 4.49
N PRO A 640 6.24 -19.95 5.12
CA PRO A 640 6.10 -20.44 6.49
C PRO A 640 6.73 -21.81 6.76
N ALA A 641 6.58 -22.76 5.82
CA ALA A 641 7.19 -24.08 5.95
C ALA A 641 8.73 -24.05 5.89
N VAL A 642 9.32 -23.16 5.07
CA VAL A 642 10.79 -23.02 4.96
C VAL A 642 11.34 -22.31 6.18
N THR A 643 10.67 -21.26 6.64
CA THR A 643 10.91 -20.61 7.93
C THR A 643 10.90 -21.61 9.09
N PHE A 644 9.86 -22.46 9.19
CA PHE A 644 9.76 -23.48 10.23
C PHE A 644 10.93 -24.45 10.18
N LEU A 645 11.33 -24.90 8.98
CA LEU A 645 12.48 -25.79 8.78
C LEU A 645 13.82 -25.12 9.10
N LEU A 646 14.00 -23.82 8.83
CA LEU A 646 15.19 -23.06 9.21
C LEU A 646 15.31 -22.93 10.74
N ILE A 647 14.21 -22.60 11.43
CA ILE A 647 14.19 -22.51 12.90
C ILE A 647 14.42 -23.89 13.53
N LEU A 648 13.65 -24.91 13.12
CA LEU A 648 13.81 -26.27 13.60
C LEU A 648 15.21 -26.82 13.34
N GLY A 649 15.74 -26.64 12.12
CA GLY A 649 17.10 -27.04 11.75
C GLY A 649 18.17 -26.30 12.53
N GLY A 650 18.00 -25.00 12.77
CA GLY A 650 18.91 -24.19 13.58
C GLY A 650 18.99 -24.66 15.03
N ILE A 651 17.85 -24.84 15.71
CA ILE A 651 17.84 -25.30 17.10
C ILE A 651 18.23 -26.79 17.20
N LEU A 652 17.88 -27.63 16.22
CA LEU A 652 18.33 -29.03 16.16
C LEU A 652 19.86 -29.12 16.00
N CYS A 653 20.47 -28.23 15.25
CA CYS A 653 21.93 -28.15 15.16
C CYS A 653 22.56 -27.69 16.50
N LEU A 654 21.99 -26.69 17.18
CA LEU A 654 22.45 -26.33 18.54
C LEU A 654 22.32 -27.51 19.53
N TYR A 655 21.22 -28.26 19.46
CA TYR A 655 21.01 -29.47 20.25
C TYR A 655 22.08 -30.53 19.95
N LEU A 656 22.31 -30.88 18.67
CA LEU A 656 23.30 -31.89 18.29
C LEU A 656 24.73 -31.47 18.61
N GLU A 657 25.07 -30.18 18.54
CA GLU A 657 26.36 -29.66 18.98
C GLU A 657 26.59 -29.93 20.48
N ALA A 658 25.59 -29.68 21.33
CA ALA A 658 25.70 -29.89 22.77
C ALA A 658 25.98 -31.35 23.21
N PHE A 659 25.67 -32.34 22.36
CA PHE A 659 26.00 -33.75 22.61
C PHE A 659 27.28 -34.23 21.90
N THR A 660 27.75 -33.54 20.85
CA THR A 660 28.83 -34.03 19.98
C THR A 660 30.12 -33.21 20.04
N ALA A 661 30.04 -31.92 20.41
CA ALA A 661 31.18 -31.01 20.54
C ALA A 661 32.16 -31.03 19.35
N THR A 662 31.62 -31.02 18.12
CA THR A 662 32.38 -31.11 16.86
C THR A 662 32.58 -29.77 16.15
N GLY A 663 31.87 -28.72 16.55
CA GLY A 663 31.82 -27.41 15.89
C GLY A 663 31.05 -27.40 14.56
N LEU A 664 30.82 -28.56 13.93
CA LEU A 664 30.14 -28.67 12.64
C LEU A 664 28.65 -28.29 12.75
N PHE A 665 27.99 -28.67 13.84
CA PHE A 665 26.60 -28.32 14.07
C PHE A 665 26.45 -26.87 14.55
N ALA A 666 27.44 -26.29 15.25
CA ALA A 666 27.50 -24.86 15.53
C ALA A 666 27.49 -24.04 14.23
N ILE A 667 28.27 -24.44 13.22
CA ILE A 667 28.27 -23.82 11.88
C ILE A 667 26.89 -24.00 11.21
N GLY A 668 26.31 -25.20 11.27
CA GLY A 668 24.96 -25.46 10.74
C GLY A 668 23.88 -24.56 11.36
N ALA A 669 23.90 -24.41 12.69
CA ALA A 669 23.02 -23.50 13.40
C ALA A 669 23.23 -22.04 12.98
N ALA A 670 24.49 -21.59 12.93
CA ALA A 670 24.84 -20.24 12.52
C ALA A 670 24.37 -19.91 11.09
N VAL A 671 24.48 -20.86 10.15
CA VAL A 671 23.96 -20.71 8.78
C VAL A 671 22.43 -20.62 8.77
N CYS A 672 21.73 -21.52 9.46
CA CYS A 672 20.26 -21.52 9.54
C CYS A 672 19.70 -20.20 10.11
N PHE A 673 20.25 -19.72 11.24
CA PHE A 673 19.82 -18.45 11.82
C PHE A 673 20.25 -17.25 10.98
N SER A 674 21.45 -17.26 10.38
CA SER A 674 21.88 -16.18 9.49
C SER A 674 20.96 -16.04 8.28
N LEU A 675 20.58 -17.15 7.62
CA LEU A 675 19.64 -17.15 6.51
C LEU A 675 18.24 -16.67 6.92
N PHE A 676 17.76 -17.08 8.10
CA PHE A 676 16.51 -16.58 8.66
C PHE A 676 16.55 -15.06 8.89
N PHE A 677 17.48 -14.55 9.71
CA PHE A 677 17.54 -13.11 10.03
C PHE A 677 17.84 -12.25 8.80
N TRP A 678 18.72 -12.69 7.89
CA TRP A 678 19.00 -11.98 6.62
C TRP A 678 17.77 -11.89 5.72
N SER A 679 17.00 -12.98 5.60
CA SER A 679 15.76 -13.01 4.82
C SER A 679 14.67 -12.12 5.41
N ARG A 680 14.63 -11.96 6.74
CA ARG A 680 13.68 -11.06 7.42
C ARG A 680 14.11 -9.60 7.37
N PHE A 681 15.40 -9.33 7.45
CA PHE A 681 15.96 -7.99 7.26
C PHE A 681 15.75 -7.48 5.82
N LEU A 682 15.95 -8.33 4.80
CA LEU A 682 15.64 -8.01 3.40
C LEU A 682 14.12 -7.97 3.11
N GLY A 683 13.33 -8.79 3.81
CA GLY A 683 11.87 -8.75 3.75
C GLY A 683 11.27 -7.49 4.38
N GLY A 684 11.99 -6.82 5.29
CA GLY A 684 11.52 -5.65 6.05
C GLY A 684 10.74 -5.99 7.32
N THR A 685 10.83 -7.24 7.82
CA THR A 685 10.15 -7.71 9.04
C THR A 685 11.10 -7.92 10.22
N ALA A 686 12.37 -7.51 10.10
CA ALA A 686 13.35 -7.48 11.17
C ALA A 686 14.31 -6.30 10.96
N GLY A 687 14.73 -5.69 12.05
CA GLY A 687 15.76 -4.65 12.08
C GLY A 687 16.96 -5.09 12.91
N TRP A 688 17.58 -4.14 13.61
CA TRP A 688 18.72 -4.40 14.49
C TRP A 688 18.32 -4.89 15.89
N LEU A 689 17.11 -4.56 16.36
CA LEU A 689 16.63 -4.92 17.70
C LEU A 689 16.59 -6.44 17.86
N GLU A 690 16.04 -7.15 16.88
CA GLU A 690 15.85 -8.60 16.90
C GLU A 690 17.19 -9.32 16.87
N VAL A 691 18.13 -8.84 16.06
CA VAL A 691 19.52 -9.37 16.00
C VAL A 691 20.24 -9.15 17.33
N VAL A 692 20.12 -7.97 17.94
CA VAL A 692 20.70 -7.68 19.27
C VAL A 692 20.08 -8.55 20.35
N LEU A 693 18.75 -8.77 20.33
CA LEU A 693 18.06 -9.67 21.27
C LEU A 693 18.52 -11.12 21.13
N LEU A 694 18.78 -11.60 19.90
CA LEU A 694 19.34 -12.94 19.67
C LEU A 694 20.75 -13.06 20.26
N VAL A 695 21.64 -12.12 19.90
CA VAL A 695 23.04 -12.15 20.35
C VAL A 695 23.14 -12.01 21.87
N LEU A 696 22.32 -11.15 22.48
CA LEU A 696 22.22 -11.02 23.94
C LEU A 696 21.68 -12.31 24.57
N GLY A 697 20.63 -12.92 24.02
CA GLY A 697 20.07 -14.18 24.51
C GLY A 697 21.07 -15.34 24.46
N LEU A 698 21.78 -15.50 23.34
CA LEU A 698 22.87 -16.48 23.19
C LEU A 698 24.03 -16.19 24.14
N THR A 699 24.34 -14.92 24.40
CA THR A 699 25.39 -14.53 25.37
C THR A 699 24.98 -14.89 26.80
N CYS A 700 23.72 -14.67 27.20
CA CYS A 700 23.20 -15.10 28.50
C CYS A 700 23.25 -16.63 28.67
N LEU A 701 22.91 -17.38 27.62
CA LEU A 701 23.04 -18.85 27.62
C LEU A 701 24.49 -19.31 27.77
N ALA A 702 25.43 -18.67 27.06
CA ALA A 702 26.85 -18.96 27.18
C ALA A 702 27.42 -18.61 28.56
N LEU A 703 26.99 -17.50 29.17
CA LEU A 703 27.39 -17.10 30.52
C LEU A 703 26.90 -18.11 31.58
N GLU A 704 25.68 -18.61 31.47
CA GLU A 704 25.21 -19.69 32.35
C GLU A 704 26.08 -20.96 32.17
N VAL A 705 26.27 -21.43 30.94
CA VAL A 705 27.01 -22.67 30.64
C VAL A 705 28.49 -22.62 31.04
N PHE A 706 29.16 -21.46 30.89
CA PHE A 706 30.62 -21.36 31.10
C PHE A 706 31.05 -20.62 32.38
N VAL A 707 30.19 -19.81 33.01
CA VAL A 707 30.56 -18.94 34.15
C VAL A 707 29.75 -19.23 35.41
N ILE A 708 28.48 -19.63 35.29
CA ILE A 708 27.56 -19.79 36.42
C ILE A 708 26.97 -21.21 36.41
N PRO A 709 27.69 -22.23 36.92
CA PRO A 709 27.25 -23.62 36.85
C PRO A 709 25.95 -23.85 37.66
N GLY A 710 24.83 -23.83 36.94
CA GLY A 710 23.47 -23.99 37.44
C GLY A 710 22.45 -23.77 36.31
N PHE A 711 21.15 -23.83 36.63
CA PHE A 711 20.08 -23.38 35.74
C PHE A 711 19.22 -22.38 36.51
N GLY A 712 19.41 -21.09 36.21
CA GLY A 712 18.84 -19.98 36.95
C GLY A 712 18.42 -18.85 36.03
N ILE A 713 18.75 -17.61 36.42
CA ILE A 713 18.21 -16.41 35.79
C ILE A 713 18.77 -16.23 34.36
N PHE A 714 20.07 -16.42 34.14
CA PHE A 714 20.67 -16.19 32.82
C PHE A 714 20.23 -17.24 31.80
N GLY A 715 20.05 -18.50 32.20
CA GLY A 715 19.47 -19.55 31.36
C GLY A 715 18.04 -19.22 30.92
N ILE A 716 17.15 -18.92 31.87
CA ILE A 716 15.74 -18.61 31.58
C ILE A 716 15.63 -17.31 30.75
N SER A 717 16.31 -16.23 31.14
CA SER A 717 16.32 -14.98 30.38
C SER A 717 16.93 -15.15 28.99
N GLY A 718 17.98 -15.97 28.84
CA GLY A 718 18.60 -16.28 27.55
C GLY A 718 17.64 -16.97 26.58
N ILE A 719 16.89 -17.98 27.06
CA ILE A 719 15.83 -18.63 26.26
C ILE A 719 14.75 -17.61 25.87
N LEU A 720 14.24 -16.82 26.82
CA LEU A 720 13.17 -15.85 26.55
C LEU A 720 13.59 -14.77 25.55
N LEU A 721 14.83 -14.27 25.62
CA LEU A 721 15.37 -13.31 24.65
C LEU A 721 15.50 -13.90 23.24
N CYS A 722 15.95 -15.16 23.13
CA CYS A 722 16.02 -15.86 21.84
C CYS A 722 14.62 -16.10 21.24
N LEU A 723 13.65 -16.53 22.06
CA LEU A 723 12.27 -16.73 21.61
C LEU A 723 11.61 -15.41 21.18
N ALA A 724 11.78 -14.34 21.97
CA ALA A 724 11.28 -13.00 21.63
C ALA A 724 11.87 -12.49 20.31
N SER A 725 13.18 -12.67 20.10
CA SER A 725 13.86 -12.32 18.85
C SER A 725 13.27 -13.05 17.63
N LEU A 726 13.07 -14.37 17.71
CA LEU A 726 12.51 -15.17 16.61
C LEU A 726 11.05 -14.83 16.28
N VAL A 727 10.25 -14.51 17.31
CA VAL A 727 8.86 -14.05 17.13
C VAL A 727 8.83 -12.65 16.52
N LEU A 728 9.57 -11.69 17.07
CA LEU A 728 9.62 -10.31 16.57
C LEU A 728 10.13 -10.24 15.12
N ALA A 729 11.16 -11.01 14.75
CA ALA A 729 11.64 -11.09 13.36
C ALA A 729 10.62 -11.71 12.37
N SER A 730 9.44 -12.12 12.83
CA SER A 730 8.33 -12.64 12.03
C SER A 730 7.15 -11.66 11.86
N GLN A 731 7.26 -10.45 12.42
CA GLN A 731 6.20 -9.44 12.41
C GLN A 731 6.76 -8.02 12.32
N THR A 732 5.97 -7.10 11.77
CA THR A 732 6.39 -5.69 11.57
C THR A 732 6.08 -4.78 12.75
N PHE A 733 5.57 -5.34 13.86
CA PHE A 733 5.09 -4.64 15.04
C PHE A 733 5.56 -5.35 16.32
N VAL A 734 5.66 -4.60 17.43
CA VAL A 734 6.05 -5.15 18.75
C VAL A 734 4.82 -5.53 19.59
N ILE A 735 3.75 -4.74 19.49
CA ILE A 735 2.46 -4.93 20.17
C ILE A 735 1.38 -4.82 19.09
N PRO A 736 0.43 -5.78 18.98
CA PRO A 736 -0.65 -5.68 18.00
C PRO A 736 -1.66 -4.60 18.40
N HIS A 737 -2.12 -3.82 17.42
CA HIS A 737 -3.16 -2.80 17.60
C HIS A 737 -4.42 -3.09 16.77
N THR A 738 -4.34 -4.04 15.84
CA THR A 738 -5.44 -4.49 14.97
C THR A 738 -5.62 -6.01 15.03
N ASP A 739 -6.81 -6.49 14.63
CA ASP A 739 -7.11 -7.93 14.60
C ASP A 739 -6.20 -8.70 13.62
N ALA A 740 -5.78 -8.07 12.52
CA ALA A 740 -4.86 -8.65 11.55
C ALA A 740 -3.46 -8.89 12.16
N GLU A 741 -2.93 -7.92 12.90
CA GLU A 741 -1.69 -8.06 13.65
C GLU A 741 -1.81 -9.11 14.75
N LEU A 742 -2.95 -9.15 15.47
CA LEU A 742 -3.21 -10.18 16.49
C LEU A 742 -3.16 -11.60 15.88
N HIS A 743 -3.79 -11.81 14.72
CA HIS A 743 -3.70 -13.07 13.98
C HIS A 743 -2.27 -13.40 13.53
N GLN A 744 -1.50 -12.42 13.03
CA GLN A 744 -0.10 -12.62 12.65
C GLN A 744 0.80 -12.96 13.85
N MET A 745 0.58 -12.33 15.01
CA MET A 745 1.31 -12.62 16.24
C MET A 745 1.03 -14.05 16.72
N VAL A 746 -0.23 -14.47 16.73
CA VAL A 746 -0.63 -15.85 17.08
C VAL A 746 0.03 -16.86 16.14
N TYR A 747 0.07 -16.60 14.83
CA TYR A 747 0.74 -17.47 13.86
C TYR A 747 2.27 -17.53 14.07
N SER A 748 2.89 -16.38 14.36
CA SER A 748 4.34 -16.28 14.59
C SER A 748 4.77 -17.01 15.86
N VAL A 749 4.07 -16.76 16.97
CA VAL A 749 4.27 -17.48 18.25
C VAL A 749 4.01 -18.98 18.08
N GLY A 750 2.91 -19.36 17.40
CA GLY A 750 2.59 -20.75 17.11
C GLY A 750 3.65 -21.47 16.26
N THR A 751 4.27 -20.77 15.31
CA THR A 751 5.36 -21.31 14.47
C THR A 751 6.62 -21.57 15.30
N VAL A 752 7.04 -20.62 16.14
CA VAL A 752 8.23 -20.76 16.99
C VAL A 752 8.03 -21.84 18.07
N LEU A 753 6.89 -21.84 18.76
CA LEU A 753 6.54 -22.88 19.74
C LEU A 753 6.39 -24.25 19.08
N GLY A 754 5.79 -24.32 17.88
CA GLY A 754 5.67 -25.55 17.10
C GLY A 754 7.03 -26.14 16.72
N ALA A 755 7.99 -25.31 16.32
CA ALA A 755 9.36 -25.74 16.04
C ALA A 755 10.05 -26.26 17.32
N PHE A 756 9.86 -25.59 18.46
CA PHE A 756 10.44 -26.02 19.74
C PHE A 756 9.83 -27.32 20.29
N LEU A 757 8.51 -27.51 20.17
CA LEU A 757 7.84 -28.77 20.52
C LEU A 757 8.25 -29.91 19.57
N THR A 758 8.41 -29.62 18.28
CA THR A 758 8.91 -30.58 17.28
C THR A 758 10.36 -30.97 17.59
N LEU A 759 11.21 -30.02 18.00
CA LEU A 759 12.55 -30.31 18.50
C LEU A 759 12.50 -31.24 19.70
N ILE A 760 11.66 -31.00 20.71
CA ILE A 760 11.54 -31.87 21.89
C ILE A 760 11.14 -33.29 21.49
N ALA A 761 10.17 -33.44 20.58
CA ALA A 761 9.76 -34.75 20.06
C ALA A 761 10.89 -35.46 19.29
N VAL A 762 11.59 -34.73 18.41
CA VAL A 762 12.75 -35.23 17.64
C VAL A 762 13.91 -35.61 18.58
N ALA A 763 14.23 -34.77 19.57
CA ALA A 763 15.26 -35.03 20.58
C ALA A 763 14.94 -36.26 21.44
N SER A 764 13.67 -36.41 21.85
CA SER A 764 13.21 -37.57 22.63
C SER A 764 13.26 -38.86 21.81
N PHE A 765 12.90 -38.78 20.52
CA PHE A 765 13.04 -39.88 19.57
C PHE A 765 14.51 -40.23 19.32
N LEU A 766 15.38 -39.25 19.07
CA LEU A 766 16.81 -39.46 18.94
C LEU A 766 17.38 -40.11 20.20
N GLY A 767 17.10 -39.59 21.39
CA GLY A 767 17.55 -40.19 22.66
C GLY A 767 17.07 -41.64 22.85
N ALA A 768 15.86 -41.98 22.42
CA ALA A 768 15.31 -43.33 22.52
C ALA A 768 15.83 -44.32 21.45
N TYR A 769 16.42 -43.84 20.34
CA TYR A 769 16.82 -44.67 19.20
C TYR A 769 18.33 -44.61 18.85
N LEU A 770 19.06 -43.50 19.06
CA LEU A 770 20.51 -43.41 18.83
C LEU A 770 21.31 -44.48 19.58
N PRO A 771 21.04 -44.77 20.88
CA PRO A 771 21.78 -45.81 21.61
C PRO A 771 21.66 -47.22 21.01
N LYS A 772 20.66 -47.43 20.13
CA LYS A 772 20.39 -48.70 19.43
C LYS A 772 20.97 -48.71 18.00
N ALA A 773 21.45 -47.57 17.49
CA ALA A 773 22.01 -47.46 16.15
C ALA A 773 23.50 -47.88 16.11
N PRO A 774 23.88 -48.92 15.34
CA PRO A 774 25.20 -49.54 15.46
C PRO A 774 26.38 -48.63 15.05
N LEU A 775 26.14 -47.63 14.21
CA LEU A 775 27.18 -46.67 13.78
C LEU A 775 27.39 -45.52 14.76
N LEU A 776 26.33 -45.01 15.41
CA LEU A 776 26.42 -43.85 16.30
C LEU A 776 26.73 -44.18 17.76
N ARG A 777 26.68 -45.47 18.16
CA ARG A 777 27.07 -45.91 19.52
C ARG A 777 28.50 -45.50 19.92
N ARG A 778 29.39 -45.19 18.97
CA ARG A 778 30.75 -44.68 19.23
C ARG A 778 30.85 -43.15 19.45
N LEU A 779 29.78 -42.40 19.22
CA LEU A 779 29.73 -40.94 19.37
C LEU A 779 28.99 -40.49 20.64
N VAL A 780 28.24 -41.38 21.28
CA VAL A 780 27.52 -41.09 22.52
C VAL A 780 28.35 -41.59 23.71
N LEU A 781 28.86 -40.64 24.51
CA LEU A 781 29.40 -40.94 25.84
C LEU A 781 28.26 -41.44 26.73
N THR A 782 28.16 -42.77 26.89
CA THR A 782 27.28 -43.37 27.91
C THR A 782 27.74 -42.91 29.29
N PRO A 783 26.88 -42.30 30.12
CA PRO A 783 27.21 -41.98 31.50
C PRO A 783 27.67 -43.23 32.25
N TYR A 784 28.71 -43.10 33.07
CA TYR A 784 29.12 -44.17 33.97
C TYR A 784 27.95 -44.50 34.92
N PRO A 785 27.49 -45.76 35.03
CA PRO A 785 26.37 -46.08 35.91
C PRO A 785 26.72 -45.74 37.36
N GLN A 786 26.03 -44.74 37.93
CA GLN A 786 25.97 -44.60 39.38
C GLN A 786 25.39 -45.90 39.92
N HIS A 787 26.18 -46.61 40.72
CA HIS A 787 25.74 -47.86 41.33
C HIS A 787 24.71 -47.51 42.41
N ASP A 788 23.47 -47.96 42.22
CA ASP A 788 22.49 -48.09 43.28
C ASP A 788 22.77 -49.43 43.98
N ASP A 789 22.79 -49.45 45.32
CA ASP A 789 23.35 -50.54 46.12
C ASP A 789 22.43 -51.77 46.21
N ARG A 790 22.15 -52.40 45.05
CA ARG A 790 21.26 -53.56 44.91
C ARG A 790 21.88 -54.62 43.99
N GLU A 791 21.75 -55.87 44.44
CA GLU A 791 22.57 -57.00 44.00
C GLU A 791 22.50 -57.28 42.48
N PRO A 792 23.65 -57.49 41.79
CA PRO A 792 23.66 -57.71 40.35
C PRO A 792 23.25 -59.15 40.00
N HIS A 793 21.96 -59.34 39.68
CA HIS A 793 21.47 -60.57 39.06
C HIS A 793 21.96 -60.70 37.61
N LEU A 794 23.11 -61.33 37.41
CA LEU A 794 23.71 -61.57 36.08
C LEU A 794 23.02 -62.74 35.35
N ASP A 795 22.72 -62.55 34.06
CA ASP A 795 22.11 -63.57 33.20
C ASP A 795 23.11 -64.74 32.97
N PRO A 796 22.77 -66.00 33.35
CA PRO A 796 23.63 -67.16 33.18
C PRO A 796 24.10 -67.45 31.75
N ARG A 797 23.48 -66.85 30.72
CA ARG A 797 23.85 -67.01 29.31
C ARG A 797 24.97 -66.08 28.86
N VAL A 798 25.17 -64.95 29.54
CA VAL A 798 26.22 -63.97 29.21
C VAL A 798 27.58 -64.41 29.77
N VAL A 799 27.59 -64.98 30.99
CA VAL A 799 28.80 -65.41 31.71
C VAL A 799 29.67 -66.36 30.89
N LYS A 800 29.06 -67.24 30.07
CA LYS A 800 29.78 -68.30 29.35
C LYS A 800 30.54 -67.84 28.08
N GLY A 801 30.45 -66.56 27.72
CA GLY A 801 31.07 -66.00 26.51
C GLY A 801 32.26 -65.07 26.72
N LEU A 802 32.62 -64.74 27.97
CA LEU A 802 33.60 -63.68 28.28
C LEU A 802 34.87 -64.18 29.01
N LEU A 803 34.93 -65.44 29.42
CA LEU A 803 35.92 -65.98 30.38
C LEU A 803 37.31 -66.33 29.78
N ASN A 804 37.71 -65.73 28.65
CA ASN A 804 38.86 -66.21 27.86
C ASN A 804 40.02 -65.21 27.64
N ASP A 805 39.94 -63.95 28.10
CA ASP A 805 41.01 -62.95 27.93
C ASP A 805 41.22 -62.07 29.21
N GLU A 806 40.93 -62.65 30.38
CA GLU A 806 41.20 -62.04 31.68
C GLU A 806 42.65 -62.37 32.13
N PRO A 807 43.60 -61.41 32.15
CA PRO A 807 45.04 -61.70 32.17
C PRO A 807 45.51 -62.45 33.43
N TYR A 808 44.81 -62.30 34.54
CA TYR A 808 45.11 -62.98 35.81
C TYR A 808 44.10 -64.05 36.21
N ALA A 809 43.12 -64.41 35.35
CA ALA A 809 42.09 -65.40 35.72
C ALA A 809 42.67 -66.79 36.06
N HIS A 810 43.86 -67.11 35.54
CA HIS A 810 44.60 -68.32 35.88
C HIS A 810 45.09 -68.36 37.35
N LEU A 811 45.11 -67.22 38.04
CA LEU A 811 45.45 -67.10 39.47
C LEU A 811 44.24 -67.22 40.40
N LEU A 812 43.01 -67.26 39.88
CA LEU A 812 41.80 -67.42 40.69
C LEU A 812 41.87 -68.72 41.51
N HIS A 813 41.52 -68.65 42.79
CA HIS A 813 41.68 -69.73 43.79
C HIS A 813 43.12 -70.22 44.05
N GLN A 814 44.16 -69.52 43.58
CA GLN A 814 45.54 -69.80 44.02
C GLN A 814 45.85 -69.15 45.37
N GLU A 815 46.56 -69.89 46.23
CA GLU A 815 47.24 -69.33 47.39
C GLU A 815 48.56 -68.66 47.00
N GLY A 816 48.94 -67.63 47.77
CA GLY A 816 50.22 -66.96 47.71
C GLY A 816 50.56 -66.26 49.03
N ARG A 817 51.50 -65.32 49.00
CA ARG A 817 51.86 -64.50 50.17
C ARG A 817 51.87 -63.02 49.84
N ALA A 818 51.33 -62.21 50.74
CA ALA A 818 51.54 -60.76 50.73
C ALA A 818 53.05 -60.45 50.83
N VAL A 819 53.57 -59.63 49.91
CA VAL A 819 54.97 -59.18 49.88
C VAL A 819 55.09 -57.79 50.51
N THR A 820 54.06 -56.96 50.35
CA THR A 820 53.87 -55.73 51.12
C THR A 820 52.67 -55.89 52.05
N ASP A 821 52.53 -54.98 53.01
CA ASP A 821 51.23 -54.67 53.61
C ASP A 821 50.20 -54.35 52.51
N LEU A 822 48.96 -54.80 52.68
CA LEU A 822 47.83 -54.54 51.79
C LEU A 822 46.85 -53.57 52.47
N ARG A 823 46.74 -52.32 52.00
CA ARG A 823 45.96 -51.25 52.66
C ARG A 823 45.12 -50.36 51.72
N PRO A 824 44.07 -50.90 51.04
CA PRO A 824 43.83 -52.31 50.77
C PRO A 824 44.70 -52.82 49.62
N ALA A 825 45.24 -51.93 48.79
CA ALA A 825 46.17 -52.27 47.70
C ALA A 825 47.57 -52.62 48.23
N GLY A 826 48.31 -53.44 47.47
CA GLY A 826 49.71 -53.79 47.70
C GLY A 826 50.19 -54.84 46.69
N LYS A 827 51.21 -55.63 47.04
CA LYS A 827 51.72 -56.72 46.18
C LYS A 827 51.74 -58.05 46.89
N ALA A 828 51.46 -59.12 46.16
CA ALA A 828 51.59 -60.51 46.62
C ALA A 828 52.32 -61.35 45.58
N LEU A 829 53.00 -62.40 46.06
CA LEU A 829 53.60 -63.44 45.23
C LEU A 829 52.59 -64.59 45.13
N ILE A 830 52.00 -64.81 43.95
CA ILE A 830 50.94 -65.79 43.68
C ILE A 830 51.29 -66.52 42.38
N GLY A 831 51.17 -67.85 42.35
CA GLY A 831 51.60 -68.68 41.20
C GLY A 831 53.10 -68.65 40.88
N GLY A 832 53.91 -67.90 41.65
CA GLY A 832 55.31 -67.58 41.36
C GLY A 832 55.53 -66.18 40.79
N GLU A 833 54.48 -65.44 40.46
CA GLU A 833 54.55 -64.08 39.92
C GLU A 833 54.23 -63.01 40.96
N LEU A 834 54.84 -61.82 40.84
CA LEU A 834 54.65 -60.71 41.77
C LEU A 834 53.57 -59.75 41.27
N VAL A 835 52.33 -60.02 41.67
CA VAL A 835 51.13 -59.34 41.17
C VAL A 835 50.68 -58.23 42.13
N HIS A 836 50.08 -57.17 41.57
CA HIS A 836 49.43 -56.13 42.36
C HIS A 836 48.05 -56.61 42.80
N VAL A 837 47.78 -56.60 44.11
CA VAL A 837 46.57 -57.18 44.69
C VAL A 837 45.84 -56.17 45.58
N ILE A 838 44.54 -56.37 45.74
CA ILE A 838 43.67 -55.57 46.62
C ILE A 838 43.06 -56.51 47.65
N SER A 839 43.22 -56.23 48.94
CA SER A 839 42.59 -57.02 49.99
C SER A 839 41.08 -56.74 50.07
N ASN A 840 40.30 -57.78 50.36
CA ASN A 840 38.84 -57.69 50.50
C ASN A 840 38.43 -56.98 51.82
N GLY A 841 38.60 -55.65 51.86
CA GLY A 841 38.18 -54.76 52.96
C GLY A 841 39.01 -54.82 54.24
N GLN A 842 39.85 -55.84 54.42
CA GLN A 842 40.67 -56.04 55.63
C GLN A 842 42.13 -55.62 55.42
N PHE A 843 42.80 -55.14 56.47
CA PHE A 843 44.25 -54.96 56.47
C PHE A 843 44.94 -56.33 56.52
N VAL A 844 45.84 -56.61 55.56
CA VAL A 844 46.67 -57.81 55.55
C VAL A 844 48.15 -57.42 55.67
N PRO A 845 48.86 -57.87 56.71
CA PRO A 845 50.31 -57.63 56.85
C PRO A 845 51.14 -58.33 55.76
N ALA A 846 52.35 -57.82 55.51
CA ALA A 846 53.35 -58.56 54.74
C ALA A 846 53.63 -59.96 55.33
N GLN A 847 53.98 -60.91 54.47
CA GLN A 847 54.19 -62.35 54.73
C GLN A 847 52.96 -63.19 55.12
N THR A 848 51.79 -62.60 55.34
CA THR A 848 50.54 -63.34 55.52
C THR A 848 50.17 -64.13 54.26
N ARG A 849 49.64 -65.35 54.42
CA ARG A 849 49.10 -66.16 53.32
C ARG A 849 47.77 -65.58 52.84
N VAL A 850 47.61 -65.53 51.52
CA VAL A 850 46.43 -64.95 50.87
C VAL A 850 45.93 -65.85 49.74
N GLU A 851 44.61 -65.91 49.54
CA GLU A 851 43.94 -66.60 48.44
C GLU A 851 43.30 -65.57 47.50
N VAL A 852 43.43 -65.77 46.19
CA VAL A 852 42.69 -65.00 45.18
C VAL A 852 41.23 -65.44 45.15
N ILE A 853 40.32 -64.55 45.55
CA ILE A 853 38.88 -64.82 45.60
C ILE A 853 38.12 -64.33 44.37
N ASP A 854 38.67 -63.34 43.66
CA ASP A 854 38.05 -62.69 42.50
C ASP A 854 39.13 -62.02 41.64
N VAL A 855 38.90 -61.93 40.32
CA VAL A 855 39.79 -61.30 39.35
C VAL A 855 38.96 -60.47 38.38
N ARG A 856 39.29 -59.17 38.26
CA ARG A 856 38.54 -58.20 37.47
C ARG A 856 39.50 -57.37 36.62
N GLY A 857 39.74 -57.78 35.37
CA GLY A 857 40.74 -57.18 34.50
C GLY A 857 42.14 -57.32 35.09
N ASN A 858 42.73 -56.17 35.46
CA ASN A 858 44.04 -56.10 36.11
C ASN A 858 43.98 -56.07 37.65
N GLU A 859 42.79 -56.13 38.25
CA GLU A 859 42.63 -56.18 39.70
C GLU A 859 42.46 -57.62 40.20
N VAL A 860 43.41 -58.08 41.02
CA VAL A 860 43.37 -59.38 41.68
C VAL A 860 42.98 -59.17 43.14
N ILE A 861 41.80 -59.65 43.52
CA ILE A 861 41.22 -59.44 44.86
C ILE A 861 41.54 -60.64 45.75
N VAL A 862 42.09 -60.37 46.94
CA VAL A 862 42.58 -61.41 47.85
C VAL A 862 41.96 -61.34 49.25
N ARG A 863 41.85 -62.49 49.91
CA ARG A 863 41.58 -62.59 51.36
C ARG A 863 42.76 -63.23 52.10
N PRO A 864 43.00 -62.93 53.39
CA PRO A 864 43.89 -63.76 54.21
C PRO A 864 43.33 -65.19 54.32
N VAL A 865 44.22 -66.18 54.28
CA VAL A 865 43.85 -67.58 54.54
C VAL A 865 43.89 -67.81 56.05
N GLU A 866 42.74 -68.08 56.65
CA GLU A 866 42.67 -68.52 58.05
C GLU A 866 43.28 -69.92 58.16
N GLU A 867 44.35 -70.05 58.96
CA GLU A 867 44.92 -71.38 59.24
C GLU A 867 43.95 -72.18 60.11
N ALA A 868 43.23 -73.11 59.47
CA ALA A 868 42.23 -73.95 60.09
C ALA A 868 42.76 -74.59 61.38
N GLY A 869 42.19 -74.17 62.52
CA GLY A 869 42.67 -74.53 63.85
C GLY A 869 42.75 -76.04 64.02
N ARG A 870 43.95 -76.54 64.32
CA ARG A 870 44.23 -77.95 64.57
C ARG A 870 43.53 -78.40 65.85
N GLN A 871 42.28 -78.88 65.70
CA GLN A 871 41.50 -79.44 66.80
C GLN A 871 42.23 -80.62 67.45
N VAL A 872 42.01 -80.74 68.76
CA VAL A 872 42.32 -81.89 69.62
C VAL A 872 40.99 -82.37 70.18
#